data_AF-A0A6P1Y6J7-F1
#
_entry.id   AF-A0A6P1Y6J7-F1
#
_cell.length_a   1.000
_cell.length_b   1.000
_cell.length_c   1.000
_cell.angle_alpha   90.00
_cell.angle_beta   90.00
_cell.angle_gamma   90.00
#
_symmetry.space_group_name_H-M   'P 1'
#
loop_
_entity.id
_entity.type
_entity.pdbx_description
1 polymer ?
#
loop_
_entity_poly.entity_id
_entity_poly.type
_entity_poly.pdbx_seq_one_letter_code
_entity_poly.pdbx_strand_id
1 'polypeptide(L)'
;MPNGGKVAKPSQDPTRLGYSFGGWYASPVFSGSAWNFDNNTVTGNMTLYAKWTKKDYTVTFSVVDGTGGTLKAKPEGGPENTTGSVSVAHGASVTFTAEPTDNSYEVDSWSSNVTVTLSTDKKEAKLLNVTETTDKTVTVKFKKKVYNVTFSVEIVDGKAGGTITATPEDGSATSSSPVSVEYGKKVTFTANPTNTDWEVAEWKKDNTVVNGTNSTYTLSNITENKEVTVKFYQSTLKNPTATWKDLARAVKSAPDNATLTINGKIQATDVTDDKSEIDIKKNLTIKGENSAILDADGNEGIFDVYKTLTLQDITLKNSKKPYNYSGGGGVYVNSYGTLIMKGSSVITECSAENSGGGVYVGGGTFEMHDSSTITGCSADKEGGGVYVQEGGTFKMHNSSAITDCTAKKSGGGVHVKDGTFKMSGSAVVTPKADTTGKHENDVYLESGKTITVNDILSHAHAARITPREYTAGHLYLTGNTNAHHLKFTVTPEKVTEDSENWNVFWYVDAGGTLKAEVDNSPMLREVIGSRPNNTPFIIKLGNIDDLTTVEIPGNKKIMLKADRDVTLTCPNNGHDHYKHLQVQRDATLILEGKIKLQGADYGDKDHYALCVEKDGNAEIKDGVTITGFKNTGRGTVFVDGNLTMSGGTITGNKARNKGDGTAYDDGKGGGVYICPDRSFTMTGGTISDNEAGNGGGVYVSADGPQYIYGNFIMKGGTIKNNKATVSSVYSYIEYTGHGGGVCTQGNFEMRGGTITGNQSERNCKAVQLEHDFYWYGGDIKDNGGANQTVSGIRAVADRNGGLYYFHNNTYPRKEPS
;
A
#
# COMPACT_ATOMS: atom_id res chain seq x y z
N MET A 1 -119.91 -23.79 51.55
CA MET A 1 -120.13 -24.97 52.43
C MET A 1 -120.51 -24.48 53.82
N PRO A 2 -121.34 -25.21 54.58
CA PRO A 2 -121.68 -24.83 55.96
C PRO A 2 -120.43 -24.86 56.87
N ASN A 3 -120.38 -23.98 57.87
CA ASN A 3 -119.33 -23.96 58.90
C ASN A 3 -119.28 -25.31 59.64
N GLY A 4 -118.11 -25.96 59.69
CA GLY A 4 -117.90 -27.31 60.25
C GLY A 4 -118.03 -28.46 59.22
N GLY A 5 -118.36 -28.18 57.96
CA GLY A 5 -118.48 -29.18 56.89
C GLY A 5 -117.14 -29.65 56.32
N LYS A 6 -117.10 -30.86 55.74
CA LYS A 6 -115.93 -31.40 55.01
C LYS A 6 -115.97 -30.98 53.54
N VAL A 7 -114.81 -30.74 52.95
CA VAL A 7 -114.64 -30.53 51.51
C VAL A 7 -114.20 -31.84 50.86
N ALA A 8 -114.79 -32.21 49.72
CA ALA A 8 -114.38 -33.40 48.98
C ALA A 8 -112.99 -33.20 48.39
N LYS A 9 -112.10 -34.19 48.54
CA LYS A 9 -110.79 -34.19 47.86
C LYS A 9 -111.02 -34.18 46.35
N PRO A 10 -110.27 -33.37 45.57
CA PRO A 10 -110.25 -33.51 44.12
C PRO A 10 -109.99 -34.97 43.71
N SER A 11 -110.73 -35.48 42.71
CA SER A 11 -110.69 -36.89 42.32
C SER A 11 -109.33 -37.35 41.81
N GLN A 12 -108.49 -36.43 41.36
CA GLN A 12 -107.06 -36.65 41.14
C GLN A 12 -106.26 -35.53 41.80
N ASP A 13 -105.06 -35.87 42.28
CA ASP A 13 -104.12 -34.87 42.73
C ASP A 13 -103.77 -33.95 41.54
N PRO A 14 -103.67 -32.62 41.77
CA PRO A 14 -103.34 -31.71 40.68
C PRO A 14 -101.96 -32.07 40.13
N THR A 15 -101.75 -31.80 38.85
CA THR A 15 -100.44 -31.92 38.20
C THR A 15 -99.91 -30.54 37.84
N ARG A 16 -98.60 -30.35 38.05
CA ARG A 16 -97.86 -29.17 37.61
C ARG A 16 -96.60 -29.67 36.92
N LEU A 17 -96.46 -29.37 35.64
CA LEU A 17 -95.31 -29.80 34.83
C LEU A 17 -94.01 -29.42 35.55
N GLY A 18 -93.13 -30.39 35.78
CA GLY A 18 -91.84 -30.18 36.45
C GLY A 18 -91.86 -30.17 37.99
N TYR A 19 -93.02 -30.38 38.62
CA TYR A 19 -93.14 -30.38 40.08
C TYR A 19 -93.85 -31.66 40.57
N SER A 20 -93.49 -32.09 41.77
CA SER A 20 -94.18 -33.14 42.53
C SER A 20 -95.16 -32.49 43.49
N PHE A 21 -96.40 -33.00 43.51
CA PHE A 21 -97.44 -32.52 44.41
C PHE A 21 -97.17 -33.00 45.85
N GLY A 22 -96.99 -32.07 46.79
CA GLY A 22 -96.64 -32.33 48.18
C GLY A 22 -97.82 -32.27 49.15
N GLY A 23 -99.05 -32.22 48.63
CA GLY A 23 -100.29 -32.11 49.40
C GLY A 23 -100.89 -30.71 49.45
N TRP A 24 -102.12 -30.64 49.95
CA TRP A 24 -102.86 -29.39 50.18
C TRP A 24 -102.57 -28.86 51.60
N TYR A 25 -102.50 -27.55 51.79
CA TYR A 25 -102.26 -26.91 53.09
C TYR A 25 -103.20 -25.73 53.28
N ALA A 26 -103.65 -25.46 54.50
CA ALA A 26 -104.48 -24.27 54.80
C ALA A 26 -103.67 -22.97 54.90
N SER A 27 -102.34 -23.05 54.82
CA SER A 27 -101.42 -21.92 54.96
C SER A 27 -100.61 -21.69 53.67
N PRO A 28 -100.51 -20.43 53.19
CA PRO A 28 -99.74 -20.10 51.98
C PRO A 28 -98.23 -20.32 52.13
N VAL A 29 -97.72 -20.36 53.37
CA VAL A 29 -96.30 -20.67 53.66
C VAL A 29 -96.07 -22.15 53.96
N PHE A 30 -97.10 -22.99 53.81
CA PHE A 30 -97.05 -24.44 54.06
C PHE A 30 -96.62 -24.85 55.47
N SER A 31 -96.99 -24.05 56.49
CA SER A 31 -96.79 -24.38 57.90
C SER A 31 -97.87 -25.34 58.43
N GLY A 32 -97.49 -26.27 59.31
CA GLY A 32 -98.39 -27.29 59.88
C GLY A 32 -98.48 -28.58 59.06
N SER A 33 -99.38 -29.50 59.45
CA SER A 33 -99.63 -30.74 58.71
C SER A 33 -100.40 -30.50 57.42
N ALA A 34 -100.22 -31.37 56.43
CA ALA A 34 -101.03 -31.36 55.21
C ALA A 34 -102.53 -31.50 55.54
N TRP A 35 -103.36 -30.77 54.81
CA TRP A 35 -104.81 -30.81 54.90
C TRP A 35 -105.32 -32.22 54.57
N ASN A 36 -105.93 -32.86 55.56
CA ASN A 36 -106.55 -34.16 55.46
C ASN A 36 -108.04 -33.97 55.17
N PHE A 37 -108.47 -34.27 53.94
CA PHE A 37 -109.85 -34.08 53.48
C PHE A 37 -110.88 -34.95 54.23
N ASP A 38 -110.44 -36.06 54.83
CA ASP A 38 -111.31 -36.95 55.60
C ASP A 38 -111.50 -36.47 57.05
N ASN A 39 -110.53 -35.75 57.60
CA ASN A 39 -110.49 -35.41 59.03
C ASN A 39 -110.59 -33.91 59.34
N ASN A 40 -110.22 -33.04 58.40
CA ASN A 40 -110.28 -31.59 58.61
C ASN A 40 -111.61 -31.00 58.13
N THR A 41 -112.09 -29.98 58.82
CA THR A 41 -113.37 -29.30 58.55
C THR A 41 -113.16 -27.83 58.22
N VAL A 42 -114.01 -27.29 57.34
CA VAL A 42 -113.97 -25.88 56.91
C VAL A 42 -114.65 -25.01 57.97
N THR A 43 -113.89 -24.16 58.65
CA THR A 43 -114.37 -23.30 59.76
C THR A 43 -114.73 -21.86 59.34
N GLY A 44 -114.55 -21.53 58.06
CA GLY A 44 -114.84 -20.22 57.47
C GLY A 44 -114.42 -20.14 56.00
N ASN A 45 -114.51 -18.96 55.39
CA ASN A 45 -113.93 -18.73 54.07
C ASN A 45 -112.42 -18.98 54.16
N MET A 46 -111.92 -19.97 53.42
CA MET A 46 -110.53 -20.37 53.45
C MET A 46 -110.02 -20.72 52.06
N THR A 47 -108.70 -20.63 51.90
CA THR A 47 -107.98 -21.02 50.69
C THR A 47 -107.04 -22.17 51.03
N LEU A 48 -107.13 -23.26 50.26
CA LEU A 48 -106.15 -24.35 50.34
C LEU A 48 -105.08 -24.14 49.27
N TYR A 49 -103.82 -24.29 49.67
CA TYR A 49 -102.64 -24.08 48.85
C TYR A 49 -102.00 -25.42 48.50
N ALA A 50 -101.80 -25.66 47.22
CA ALA A 50 -101.06 -26.82 46.72
C ALA A 50 -99.55 -26.60 46.95
N LYS A 51 -98.92 -27.47 47.75
CA LYS A 51 -97.46 -27.47 47.90
C LYS A 51 -96.83 -28.19 46.71
N TRP A 52 -95.83 -27.57 46.10
CA TRP A 52 -95.10 -28.11 44.95
C TRP A 52 -93.61 -28.17 45.26
N THR A 53 -93.02 -29.34 45.12
CA THR A 53 -91.55 -29.50 45.16
C THR A 53 -91.07 -29.65 43.72
N LYS A 54 -90.03 -28.92 43.30
CA LYS A 54 -89.44 -29.12 41.97
C LYS A 54 -88.97 -30.57 41.83
N LYS A 55 -89.19 -31.16 40.65
CA LYS A 55 -88.55 -32.43 40.31
C LYS A 55 -87.09 -32.17 40.00
N ASP A 56 -86.23 -33.10 40.42
CA ASP A 56 -84.83 -33.10 40.03
C ASP A 56 -84.63 -33.98 38.80
N TYR A 57 -83.73 -33.55 37.92
CA TYR A 57 -83.36 -34.24 36.70
C TYR A 57 -81.88 -34.57 36.74
N THR A 58 -81.52 -35.76 36.27
CA THR A 58 -80.13 -36.18 36.15
C THR A 58 -79.55 -35.65 34.84
N VAL A 59 -78.42 -34.96 34.93
CA VAL A 59 -77.59 -34.60 33.78
C VAL A 59 -76.26 -35.31 33.92
N THR A 60 -75.93 -36.16 32.95
CA THR A 60 -74.67 -36.89 32.90
C THR A 60 -73.66 -36.13 32.05
N PHE A 61 -72.39 -36.20 32.45
CA PHE A 61 -71.31 -35.55 31.74
C PHE A 61 -70.04 -36.38 31.78
N SER A 62 -69.22 -36.30 30.74
CA SER A 62 -67.96 -37.05 30.70
C SER A 62 -66.96 -36.44 29.75
N VAL A 63 -65.69 -36.77 29.95
CA VAL A 63 -64.65 -36.54 28.95
C VAL A 63 -64.67 -37.70 27.97
N VAL A 64 -64.77 -37.41 26.67
CA VAL A 64 -64.68 -38.42 25.61
C VAL A 64 -63.32 -39.12 25.74
N ASP A 65 -63.33 -40.46 25.80
CA ASP A 65 -62.16 -41.33 25.99
C ASP A 65 -61.39 -41.15 27.31
N GLY A 66 -61.82 -40.24 28.21
CA GLY A 66 -61.23 -40.05 29.53
C GLY A 66 -59.82 -39.42 29.56
N THR A 67 -59.35 -38.82 28.47
CA THR A 67 -57.99 -38.28 28.35
C THR A 67 -57.95 -36.77 28.06
N GLY A 68 -56.84 -36.11 28.41
CA GLY A 68 -56.54 -34.72 28.04
C GLY A 68 -57.12 -33.62 28.93
N GLY A 69 -57.97 -33.96 29.90
CA GLY A 69 -58.47 -33.01 30.89
C GLY A 69 -59.55 -33.59 31.79
N THR A 70 -60.18 -32.71 32.56
CA THR A 70 -61.34 -33.01 33.40
C THR A 70 -62.53 -32.15 33.00
N LEU A 71 -63.73 -32.65 33.28
CA LEU A 71 -64.98 -31.92 33.07
C LEU A 71 -65.69 -31.82 34.41
N LYS A 72 -66.01 -30.59 34.83
CA LYS A 72 -66.77 -30.31 36.05
C LYS A 72 -68.14 -29.79 35.69
N ALA A 73 -69.15 -30.06 36.52
CA ALA A 73 -70.51 -29.56 36.35
C ALA A 73 -71.00 -28.89 37.63
N LYS A 74 -71.53 -27.67 37.51
CA LYS A 74 -72.09 -26.90 38.61
C LYS A 74 -73.57 -26.58 38.33
N PRO A 75 -74.52 -27.26 39.00
CA PRO A 75 -75.93 -26.92 38.92
C PRO A 75 -76.21 -25.62 39.67
N GLU A 76 -77.17 -24.83 39.18
CA GLU A 76 -77.56 -23.56 39.76
C GLU A 76 -78.07 -23.73 41.21
N GLY A 77 -77.38 -23.10 42.16
CA GLY A 77 -77.68 -23.21 43.60
C GLY A 77 -77.13 -24.47 44.29
N GLY A 78 -76.39 -25.33 43.58
CA GLY A 78 -75.78 -26.55 44.14
C GLY A 78 -74.24 -26.55 44.11
N PRO A 79 -73.60 -27.54 44.76
CA PRO A 79 -72.15 -27.71 44.72
C PRO A 79 -71.67 -28.21 43.36
N GLU A 80 -70.44 -27.87 43.00
CA GLU A 80 -69.77 -28.41 41.82
C GLU A 80 -69.50 -29.91 41.98
N ASN A 81 -69.64 -30.68 40.90
CA ASN A 81 -69.41 -32.11 40.89
C ASN A 81 -68.48 -32.53 39.73
N THR A 82 -67.68 -33.56 39.97
CA THR A 82 -66.73 -34.17 39.02
C THR A 82 -67.06 -35.62 38.68
N THR A 83 -68.09 -36.21 39.30
CA THR A 83 -68.36 -37.67 39.25
C THR A 83 -69.33 -38.11 38.14
N GLY A 84 -69.33 -37.42 37.00
CA GLY A 84 -70.03 -37.84 35.78
C GLY A 84 -71.56 -37.69 35.76
N SER A 85 -72.18 -37.22 36.84
CA SER A 85 -73.59 -36.81 36.86
C SER A 85 -73.90 -35.76 37.92
N VAL A 86 -74.90 -34.91 37.68
CA VAL A 86 -75.46 -33.94 38.64
C VAL A 86 -76.97 -34.03 38.64
N SER A 87 -77.57 -33.78 39.81
CA SER A 87 -79.02 -33.65 39.98
C SER A 87 -79.40 -32.17 39.93
N VAL A 88 -80.39 -31.81 39.11
CA VAL A 88 -80.71 -30.43 38.75
C VAL A 88 -82.20 -30.19 38.89
N ALA A 89 -82.60 -29.22 39.70
CA ALA A 89 -84.01 -28.88 39.90
C ALA A 89 -84.66 -28.33 38.61
N HIS A 90 -85.95 -28.60 38.43
CA HIS A 90 -86.72 -28.12 37.29
C HIS A 90 -86.57 -26.61 37.02
N GLY A 91 -86.23 -26.26 35.78
CA GLY A 91 -86.02 -24.90 35.28
C GLY A 91 -84.68 -24.27 35.64
N ALA A 92 -83.81 -24.97 36.38
CA ALA A 92 -82.46 -24.49 36.73
C ALA A 92 -81.46 -24.71 35.57
N SER A 93 -80.31 -24.06 35.66
CA SER A 93 -79.19 -24.20 34.72
C SER A 93 -78.05 -25.06 35.26
N VAL A 94 -77.20 -25.56 34.35
CA VAL A 94 -75.92 -26.21 34.69
C VAL A 94 -74.81 -25.55 33.89
N THR A 95 -73.74 -25.14 34.56
CA THR A 95 -72.50 -24.73 33.91
C THR A 95 -71.51 -25.88 33.94
N PHE A 96 -70.97 -26.24 32.79
CA PHE A 96 -69.90 -27.21 32.62
C PHE A 96 -68.59 -26.47 32.38
N THR A 97 -67.53 -26.86 33.06
CA THR A 97 -66.19 -26.27 32.93
C THR A 97 -65.20 -27.36 32.56
N ALA A 98 -64.59 -27.21 31.37
CA ALA A 98 -63.56 -28.09 30.86
C ALA A 98 -62.17 -27.57 31.28
N GLU A 99 -61.43 -28.38 32.01
CA GLU A 99 -60.09 -28.07 32.50
C GLU A 99 -59.08 -29.03 31.88
N PRO A 100 -58.28 -28.58 30.88
CA PRO A 100 -57.19 -29.37 30.33
C PRO A 100 -56.21 -29.81 31.43
N THR A 101 -55.61 -30.99 31.29
CA THR A 101 -54.68 -31.53 32.31
C THR A 101 -53.44 -30.65 32.49
N ASP A 102 -52.97 -30.04 31.40
CA ASP A 102 -51.85 -29.09 31.38
C ASP A 102 -51.95 -28.17 30.14
N ASN A 103 -50.93 -27.36 29.91
CA ASN A 103 -50.87 -26.44 28.77
C ASN A 103 -50.71 -27.12 27.40
N SER A 104 -50.43 -28.42 27.34
CA SER A 104 -50.29 -29.19 26.10
C SER A 104 -51.64 -29.59 25.48
N TYR A 105 -52.75 -29.45 26.21
CA TYR A 105 -54.10 -29.80 25.74
C TYR A 105 -55.00 -28.56 25.55
N GLU A 106 -55.98 -28.70 24.65
CA GLU A 106 -57.07 -27.75 24.44
C GLU A 106 -58.40 -28.48 24.20
N VAL A 107 -59.52 -27.76 24.34
CA VAL A 107 -60.85 -28.30 24.04
C VAL A 107 -60.99 -28.43 22.52
N ASP A 108 -61.16 -29.66 22.04
CA ASP A 108 -61.40 -29.95 20.62
C ASP A 108 -62.85 -29.68 20.24
N SER A 109 -63.78 -30.30 20.96
CA SER A 109 -65.21 -30.19 20.70
C SER A 109 -66.06 -30.51 21.93
N TRP A 110 -67.27 -29.95 21.94
CA TRP A 110 -68.36 -30.32 22.84
C TRP A 110 -69.41 -31.10 22.05
N SER A 111 -69.97 -32.14 22.65
CA SER A 111 -71.08 -32.89 22.08
C SER A 111 -72.15 -33.10 23.14
N SER A 112 -73.42 -32.95 22.78
CA SER A 112 -74.53 -33.12 23.70
C SER A 112 -75.79 -33.52 22.96
N ASN A 113 -76.68 -34.26 23.62
CA ASN A 113 -78.01 -34.56 23.09
C ASN A 113 -79.03 -33.44 23.40
N VAL A 114 -78.58 -32.36 24.03
CA VAL A 114 -79.33 -31.15 24.37
C VAL A 114 -78.57 -29.91 23.92
N THR A 115 -79.28 -28.80 23.69
CA THR A 115 -78.63 -27.54 23.31
C THR A 115 -77.89 -26.93 24.49
N VAL A 116 -76.60 -26.64 24.31
CA VAL A 116 -75.76 -25.90 25.26
C VAL A 116 -75.22 -24.64 24.60
N THR A 117 -75.02 -23.58 25.38
CA THR A 117 -74.37 -22.35 24.93
C THR A 117 -72.91 -22.37 25.36
N LEU A 118 -71.97 -22.20 24.42
CA LEU A 118 -70.54 -22.21 24.70
C LEU A 118 -70.01 -20.82 25.04
N SER A 119 -69.02 -20.74 25.94
CA SER A 119 -68.21 -19.54 26.15
C SER A 119 -67.33 -19.25 24.93
N THR A 120 -66.82 -18.02 24.84
CA THR A 120 -65.94 -17.57 23.75
C THR A 120 -64.66 -18.41 23.66
N ASP A 121 -64.10 -18.83 24.80
CA ASP A 121 -62.89 -19.66 24.87
C ASP A 121 -63.17 -21.17 24.80
N LYS A 122 -64.45 -21.55 24.67
CA LYS A 122 -64.94 -22.93 24.64
C LYS A 122 -64.58 -23.76 25.87
N LYS A 123 -64.10 -23.14 26.96
CA LYS A 123 -63.82 -23.84 28.21
C LYS A 123 -65.07 -24.03 29.05
N GLU A 124 -66.14 -23.29 28.78
CA GLU A 124 -67.41 -23.44 29.46
C GLU A 124 -68.55 -23.75 28.48
N ALA A 125 -69.45 -24.61 28.90
CA ALA A 125 -70.73 -24.86 28.24
C ALA A 125 -71.86 -24.68 29.25
N LYS A 126 -72.93 -23.98 28.88
CA LYS A 126 -74.06 -23.72 29.78
C LYS A 126 -75.33 -24.37 29.22
N LEU A 127 -75.92 -25.25 30.00
CA LEU A 127 -77.26 -25.80 29.76
C LEU A 127 -78.28 -24.95 30.53
N LEU A 128 -79.23 -24.35 29.81
CA LEU A 128 -80.24 -23.48 30.40
C LEU A 128 -81.59 -24.21 30.51
N ASN A 129 -82.38 -23.84 31.53
CA ASN A 129 -83.80 -24.19 31.65
C ASN A 129 -84.08 -25.71 31.52
N VAL A 130 -83.51 -26.53 32.41
CA VAL A 130 -83.69 -27.98 32.39
C VAL A 130 -85.13 -28.37 32.75
N THR A 131 -85.93 -28.81 31.77
CA THR A 131 -87.39 -29.03 31.95
C THR A 131 -87.93 -30.40 31.49
N GLU A 132 -87.19 -31.16 30.67
CA GLU A 132 -87.64 -32.43 30.04
C GLU A 132 -87.26 -33.70 30.82
N THR A 133 -87.96 -34.82 30.59
CA THR A 133 -87.80 -36.12 31.28
C THR A 133 -86.81 -37.09 30.63
N THR A 134 -86.18 -36.74 29.51
CA THR A 134 -85.14 -37.53 28.85
C THR A 134 -83.78 -37.32 29.50
N ASP A 135 -82.95 -38.37 29.51
CA ASP A 135 -81.57 -38.33 29.98
C ASP A 135 -80.77 -37.31 29.16
N LYS A 136 -80.08 -36.39 29.84
CA LYS A 136 -79.28 -35.33 29.19
C LYS A 136 -77.81 -35.64 29.37
N THR A 137 -77.08 -35.71 28.26
CA THR A 137 -75.65 -36.02 28.21
C THR A 137 -74.89 -34.83 27.64
N VAL A 138 -73.80 -34.43 28.30
CA VAL A 138 -72.86 -33.41 27.82
C VAL A 138 -71.44 -33.95 27.89
N THR A 139 -70.77 -34.05 26.76
CA THR A 139 -69.40 -34.55 26.69
C THR A 139 -68.46 -33.51 26.11
N VAL A 140 -67.21 -33.54 26.57
CA VAL A 140 -66.11 -32.73 26.03
C VAL A 140 -65.02 -33.65 25.53
N LYS A 141 -64.44 -33.32 24.38
CA LYS A 141 -63.25 -33.97 23.85
C LYS A 141 -62.09 -33.00 23.91
N PHE A 142 -60.96 -33.43 24.47
CA PHE A 142 -59.70 -32.69 24.43
C PHE A 142 -58.82 -33.20 23.29
N LYS A 143 -57.95 -32.33 22.79
CA LYS A 143 -56.85 -32.72 21.90
C LYS A 143 -55.55 -32.08 22.37
N LYS A 144 -54.43 -32.69 22.03
CA LYS A 144 -53.13 -32.03 22.19
C LYS A 144 -53.04 -30.84 21.24
N LYS A 145 -52.43 -29.76 21.70
CA LYS A 145 -52.06 -28.62 20.88
C LYS A 145 -51.01 -29.04 19.86
N VAL A 146 -51.20 -28.56 18.64
CA VAL A 146 -50.33 -28.80 17.51
C VAL A 146 -49.92 -27.45 16.96
N TYR A 147 -48.63 -27.24 16.76
CA TYR A 147 -48.07 -26.02 16.22
C TYR A 147 -47.50 -26.26 14.84
N ASN A 148 -47.62 -25.24 13.99
CA ASN A 148 -47.02 -25.26 12.68
C ASN A 148 -45.61 -24.71 12.76
N VAL A 149 -44.65 -25.49 12.25
CA VAL A 149 -43.30 -25.02 11.99
C VAL A 149 -43.13 -24.83 10.50
N THR A 150 -43.05 -23.57 10.09
CA THR A 150 -42.80 -23.17 8.71
C THR A 150 -41.30 -23.16 8.49
N PHE A 151 -40.86 -23.70 7.36
CA PHE A 151 -39.46 -23.63 6.96
C PHE A 151 -39.29 -23.28 5.49
N SER A 152 -38.18 -22.61 5.18
CA SER A 152 -37.91 -22.03 3.86
C SER A 152 -36.40 -21.92 3.58
N VAL A 153 -36.06 -21.70 2.31
CA VAL A 153 -34.70 -21.34 1.88
C VAL A 153 -34.67 -19.85 1.55
N GLU A 154 -33.69 -19.12 2.06
CA GLU A 154 -33.46 -17.71 1.69
C GLU A 154 -32.94 -17.64 0.24
N ILE A 155 -33.66 -16.93 -0.62
CA ILE A 155 -33.27 -16.73 -2.02
C ILE A 155 -32.44 -15.44 -2.11
N VAL A 156 -31.18 -15.55 -2.56
CA VAL A 156 -30.29 -14.41 -2.77
C VAL A 156 -30.04 -14.22 -4.26
N ASP A 157 -30.38 -13.04 -4.77
CA ASP A 157 -30.24 -12.64 -6.18
C ASP A 157 -30.79 -13.70 -7.15
N GLY A 158 -31.96 -14.26 -6.80
CA GLY A 158 -32.69 -15.25 -7.60
C GLY A 158 -32.19 -16.70 -7.48
N LYS A 159 -31.23 -17.00 -6.58
CA LYS A 159 -30.71 -18.36 -6.37
C LYS A 159 -30.96 -18.84 -4.94
N ALA A 160 -31.50 -20.06 -4.81
CA ALA A 160 -31.74 -20.71 -3.52
C ALA A 160 -30.50 -21.47 -2.99
N GLY A 161 -29.70 -22.06 -3.88
CA GLY A 161 -28.46 -22.77 -3.51
C GLY A 161 -28.60 -24.17 -2.92
N GLY A 162 -29.82 -24.54 -2.51
CA GLY A 162 -30.12 -25.87 -1.99
C GLY A 162 -31.60 -26.03 -1.64
N THR A 163 -31.89 -27.10 -0.92
CA THR A 163 -33.21 -27.40 -0.37
C THR A 163 -33.10 -27.68 1.13
N ILE A 164 -34.23 -27.64 1.82
CA ILE A 164 -34.34 -27.92 3.24
C ILE A 164 -35.36 -29.04 3.44
N THR A 165 -35.03 -30.00 4.29
CA THR A 165 -35.96 -31.04 4.75
C THR A 165 -36.15 -30.93 6.25
N ALA A 166 -37.35 -31.24 6.73
CA ALA A 166 -37.70 -31.26 8.14
C ALA A 166 -38.09 -32.68 8.55
N THR A 167 -37.60 -33.13 9.71
CA THR A 167 -37.92 -34.42 10.32
C THR A 167 -38.51 -34.16 11.71
N PRO A 168 -39.84 -34.16 11.86
CA PRO A 168 -40.49 -34.15 13.17
C PRO A 168 -40.08 -35.38 13.99
N GLU A 169 -40.04 -35.25 15.31
CA GLU A 169 -39.54 -36.30 16.24
C GLU A 169 -40.13 -37.70 16.00
N ASP A 170 -41.43 -37.78 15.70
CA ASP A 170 -42.15 -39.04 15.45
C ASP A 170 -42.60 -39.17 13.98
N GLY A 171 -41.96 -38.44 13.07
CA GLY A 171 -42.32 -38.36 11.66
C GLY A 171 -41.21 -38.81 10.72
N SER A 172 -41.53 -38.90 9.43
CA SER A 172 -40.54 -39.05 8.38
C SER A 172 -40.04 -37.68 7.90
N ALA A 173 -38.86 -37.67 7.28
CA ALA A 173 -38.36 -36.47 6.62
C ALA A 173 -39.31 -36.02 5.50
N THR A 174 -39.56 -34.71 5.42
CA THR A 174 -40.43 -34.10 4.42
C THR A 174 -39.84 -32.77 3.92
N SER A 175 -40.12 -32.42 2.67
CA SER A 175 -39.84 -31.12 2.07
C SER A 175 -41.05 -30.18 2.08
N SER A 176 -42.22 -30.67 2.51
CA SER A 176 -43.46 -29.90 2.57
C SER A 176 -43.50 -29.03 3.83
N SER A 177 -43.72 -27.73 3.63
CA SER A 177 -43.84 -26.72 4.67
C SER A 177 -45.27 -26.15 4.69
N PRO A 178 -45.91 -25.95 5.86
CA PRO A 178 -45.39 -26.21 7.20
C PRO A 178 -45.48 -27.69 7.64
N VAL A 179 -44.73 -28.07 8.67
CA VAL A 179 -44.95 -29.32 9.42
C VAL A 179 -45.73 -29.06 10.70
N SER A 180 -46.68 -29.93 11.00
CA SER A 180 -47.48 -29.89 12.22
C SER A 180 -46.84 -30.76 13.30
N VAL A 181 -46.61 -30.17 14.48
CA VAL A 181 -45.83 -30.77 15.57
C VAL A 181 -46.60 -30.65 16.87
N GLU A 182 -46.76 -31.75 17.62
CA GLU A 182 -47.37 -31.70 18.95
C GLU A 182 -46.54 -30.85 19.92
N TYR A 183 -47.23 -30.20 20.86
CA TYR A 183 -46.63 -29.42 21.95
C TYR A 183 -45.43 -30.15 22.59
N GLY A 184 -44.31 -29.45 22.73
CA GLY A 184 -43.10 -29.92 23.42
C GLY A 184 -42.16 -30.81 22.60
N LYS A 185 -42.58 -31.29 21.42
CA LYS A 185 -41.72 -32.11 20.56
C LYS A 185 -40.69 -31.27 19.81
N LYS A 186 -39.72 -31.94 19.17
CA LYS A 186 -38.68 -31.32 18.34
C LYS A 186 -38.87 -31.55 16.83
N VAL A 187 -38.22 -30.72 16.04
CA VAL A 187 -38.02 -30.92 14.59
C VAL A 187 -36.54 -30.75 14.27
N THR A 188 -35.98 -31.71 13.55
CA THR A 188 -34.63 -31.62 13.00
C THR A 188 -34.70 -31.21 11.54
N PHE A 189 -34.03 -30.12 11.18
CA PHE A 189 -33.89 -29.64 9.82
C PHE A 189 -32.56 -30.10 9.24
N THR A 190 -32.56 -30.51 7.99
CA THR A 190 -31.36 -30.86 7.22
C THR A 190 -31.28 -29.96 6.00
N ALA A 191 -30.17 -29.26 5.86
CA ALA A 191 -29.85 -28.47 4.68
C ALA A 191 -29.21 -29.39 3.63
N ASN A 192 -29.75 -29.36 2.42
CA ASN A 192 -29.30 -30.16 1.29
C ASN A 192 -28.83 -29.22 0.18
N PRO A 193 -27.54 -28.83 0.14
CA PRO A 193 -26.99 -28.02 -0.94
C PRO A 193 -27.22 -28.68 -2.31
N THR A 194 -27.39 -27.88 -3.36
CA THR A 194 -27.68 -28.39 -4.71
C THR A 194 -26.58 -29.31 -5.25
N ASN A 195 -25.33 -29.04 -4.90
CA ASN A 195 -24.16 -29.86 -5.22
C ASN A 195 -23.00 -29.48 -4.27
N THR A 196 -21.81 -30.04 -4.49
CA THR A 196 -20.60 -29.80 -3.67
C THR A 196 -20.05 -28.38 -3.77
N ASP A 197 -20.55 -27.54 -4.68
CA ASP A 197 -20.09 -26.17 -4.87
C ASP A 197 -20.88 -25.18 -4.01
N TRP A 198 -21.85 -25.68 -3.24
CA TRP A 198 -22.71 -24.92 -2.35
C TRP A 198 -22.62 -25.43 -0.92
N GLU A 199 -22.66 -24.50 0.03
CA GLU A 199 -22.57 -24.75 1.45
C GLU A 199 -23.60 -23.93 2.23
N VAL A 200 -23.85 -24.35 3.47
CA VAL A 200 -24.72 -23.61 4.39
C VAL A 200 -24.02 -22.35 4.86
N ALA A 201 -24.64 -21.20 4.64
CA ALA A 201 -24.15 -19.92 5.14
C ALA A 201 -24.62 -19.65 6.57
N GLU A 202 -25.93 -19.79 6.82
CA GLU A 202 -26.52 -19.54 8.14
C GLU A 202 -27.92 -20.16 8.27
N TRP A 203 -28.35 -20.36 9.51
CA TRP A 203 -29.74 -20.66 9.86
C TRP A 203 -30.37 -19.48 10.60
N LYS A 204 -31.67 -19.26 10.42
CA LYS A 204 -32.47 -18.29 11.18
C LYS A 204 -33.66 -18.98 11.83
N LYS A 205 -33.90 -18.71 13.11
CA LYS A 205 -35.13 -19.03 13.84
C LYS A 205 -35.85 -17.73 14.13
N ASP A 206 -37.08 -17.56 13.63
CA ASP A 206 -37.88 -16.35 13.81
C ASP A 206 -37.05 -15.07 13.50
N ASN A 207 -36.38 -15.06 12.34
CA ASN A 207 -35.44 -14.01 11.89
C ASN A 207 -34.16 -13.80 12.73
N THR A 208 -33.92 -14.64 13.74
CA THR A 208 -32.70 -14.58 14.57
C THR A 208 -31.69 -15.63 14.12
N VAL A 209 -30.45 -15.23 13.85
CA VAL A 209 -29.38 -16.16 13.42
C VAL A 209 -29.09 -17.20 14.50
N VAL A 210 -29.04 -18.47 14.11
CA VAL A 210 -28.80 -19.64 14.97
C VAL A 210 -27.88 -20.63 14.24
N ASN A 211 -27.23 -21.53 14.98
CA ASN A 211 -26.65 -22.77 14.45
C ASN A 211 -25.58 -22.67 13.34
N GLY A 212 -25.08 -21.47 13.01
CA GLY A 212 -23.95 -21.25 12.13
C GLY A 212 -24.06 -21.94 10.77
N THR A 213 -22.98 -22.62 10.35
CA THR A 213 -22.83 -23.28 9.05
C THR A 213 -23.11 -24.79 9.09
N ASN A 214 -23.70 -25.30 10.17
CA ASN A 214 -23.96 -26.74 10.33
C ASN A 214 -24.95 -27.25 9.28
N SER A 215 -24.77 -28.49 8.82
CA SER A 215 -25.67 -29.14 7.86
C SER A 215 -27.06 -29.47 8.44
N THR A 216 -27.20 -29.51 9.77
CA THR A 216 -28.46 -29.77 10.44
C THR A 216 -28.71 -28.79 11.58
N TYR A 217 -29.98 -28.47 11.84
CA TYR A 217 -30.44 -27.64 12.94
C TYR A 217 -31.61 -28.32 13.66
N THR A 218 -31.56 -28.46 14.99
CA THR A 218 -32.67 -29.06 15.76
C THR A 218 -33.39 -28.00 16.58
N LEU A 219 -34.67 -27.76 16.25
CA LEU A 219 -35.57 -26.93 17.05
C LEU A 219 -36.26 -27.81 18.09
N SER A 220 -35.92 -27.61 19.37
CA SER A 220 -36.46 -28.41 20.49
C SER A 220 -37.59 -27.67 21.22
N ASN A 221 -38.45 -28.43 21.91
CA ASN A 221 -39.49 -27.92 22.81
C ASN A 221 -40.43 -26.89 22.15
N ILE A 222 -41.15 -27.31 21.11
CA ILE A 222 -42.03 -26.42 20.33
C ILE A 222 -43.33 -26.16 21.11
N THR A 223 -43.53 -24.92 21.56
CA THR A 223 -44.71 -24.50 22.35
C THR A 223 -45.56 -23.43 21.66
N GLU A 224 -45.18 -23.02 20.46
CA GLU A 224 -45.86 -22.03 19.62
C GLU A 224 -45.43 -22.22 18.15
N ASN A 225 -46.10 -21.55 17.21
CA ASN A 225 -45.69 -21.58 15.80
C ASN A 225 -44.29 -20.98 15.63
N LYS A 226 -43.47 -21.58 14.76
CA LYS A 226 -42.08 -21.16 14.54
C LYS A 226 -41.72 -21.11 13.08
N GLU A 227 -40.78 -20.23 12.75
CA GLU A 227 -40.21 -20.13 11.41
C GLU A 227 -38.71 -20.47 11.43
N VAL A 228 -38.28 -21.33 10.50
CA VAL A 228 -36.88 -21.70 10.30
C VAL A 228 -36.46 -21.48 8.85
N THR A 229 -35.49 -20.62 8.63
CA THR A 229 -34.93 -20.35 7.30
C THR A 229 -33.48 -20.79 7.24
N VAL A 230 -33.08 -21.42 6.14
CA VAL A 230 -31.66 -21.68 5.83
C VAL A 230 -31.20 -20.84 4.66
N LYS A 231 -29.97 -20.34 4.72
CA LYS A 231 -29.31 -19.63 3.63
C LYS A 231 -28.11 -20.43 3.15
N PHE A 232 -27.92 -20.50 1.84
CA PHE A 232 -26.75 -21.11 1.22
C PHE A 232 -25.86 -20.05 0.57
N TYR A 233 -24.59 -20.38 0.39
CA TYR A 233 -23.65 -19.64 -0.44
C TYR A 233 -22.91 -20.60 -1.36
N GLN A 234 -22.46 -20.07 -2.50
CA GLN A 234 -21.70 -20.85 -3.45
C GLN A 234 -20.22 -20.75 -3.07
N SER A 235 -19.67 -21.80 -2.46
CA SER A 235 -18.28 -21.85 -2.01
C SER A 235 -17.29 -22.09 -3.16
N THR A 236 -17.75 -22.66 -4.29
CA THR A 236 -16.91 -22.88 -5.47
C THR A 236 -17.54 -22.33 -6.75
N LEU A 237 -16.79 -21.53 -7.50
CA LEU A 237 -17.19 -20.95 -8.79
C LEU A 237 -16.28 -21.47 -9.90
N LYS A 238 -16.90 -22.04 -10.94
CA LYS A 238 -16.18 -22.74 -12.02
C LYS A 238 -16.49 -22.15 -13.39
N ASN A 239 -15.44 -21.86 -14.16
CA ASN A 239 -15.52 -21.54 -15.58
C ASN A 239 -16.00 -22.77 -16.38
N PRO A 240 -16.81 -22.62 -17.46
CA PRO A 240 -17.34 -21.39 -18.03
C PRO A 240 -18.72 -20.96 -17.52
N THR A 241 -19.23 -21.64 -16.50
CA THR A 241 -20.61 -21.40 -16.03
C THR A 241 -20.73 -20.25 -15.04
N ALA A 242 -19.68 -19.96 -14.27
CA ALA A 242 -19.70 -18.91 -13.27
C ALA A 242 -19.57 -17.52 -13.93
N THR A 243 -20.48 -16.63 -13.54
CA THR A 243 -20.47 -15.22 -13.96
C THR A 243 -19.94 -14.31 -12.85
N TRP A 244 -19.66 -13.06 -13.16
CA TRP A 244 -19.24 -12.08 -12.15
C TRP A 244 -20.36 -11.80 -11.13
N LYS A 245 -21.62 -11.81 -11.56
CA LYS A 245 -22.80 -11.79 -10.69
C LYS A 245 -22.84 -12.97 -9.72
N ASP A 246 -22.42 -14.16 -10.14
CA ASP A 246 -22.32 -15.30 -9.24
C ASP A 246 -21.23 -15.09 -8.18
N LEU A 247 -20.09 -14.48 -8.55
CA LEU A 247 -19.04 -14.11 -7.60
C LEU A 247 -19.54 -13.07 -6.59
N ALA A 248 -20.18 -11.99 -7.06
CA ALA A 248 -20.74 -10.95 -6.19
C ALA A 248 -21.77 -11.55 -5.21
N ARG A 249 -22.66 -12.43 -5.71
CA ARG A 249 -23.63 -13.16 -4.89
C ARG A 249 -22.95 -14.09 -3.88
N ALA A 250 -21.90 -14.81 -4.29
CA ALA A 250 -21.15 -15.70 -3.40
C ALA A 250 -20.50 -14.92 -2.25
N VAL A 251 -19.83 -13.80 -2.56
CA VAL A 251 -19.24 -12.89 -1.56
C VAL A 251 -20.32 -12.35 -0.61
N LYS A 252 -21.46 -11.89 -1.15
CA LYS A 252 -22.60 -11.37 -0.37
C LYS A 252 -23.18 -12.42 0.57
N SER A 253 -23.33 -13.66 0.12
CA SER A 253 -23.96 -14.75 0.89
C SER A 253 -23.01 -15.47 1.86
N ALA A 254 -21.71 -15.46 1.61
CA ALA A 254 -20.74 -16.21 2.39
C ALA A 254 -20.78 -15.86 3.90
N PRO A 255 -20.60 -16.82 4.82
CA PRO A 255 -20.41 -16.53 6.23
C PRO A 255 -19.05 -15.85 6.50
N ASP A 256 -18.87 -15.30 7.70
CA ASP A 256 -17.59 -14.71 8.09
C ASP A 256 -16.49 -15.78 8.17
N ASN A 257 -15.30 -15.44 7.68
CA ASN A 257 -14.12 -16.31 7.53
C ASN A 257 -14.28 -17.44 6.49
N ALA A 258 -15.29 -17.38 5.63
CA ALA A 258 -15.47 -18.35 4.56
C ALA A 258 -14.34 -18.30 3.52
N THR A 259 -14.10 -19.43 2.87
CA THR A 259 -13.23 -19.53 1.70
C THR A 259 -14.06 -19.76 0.45
N LEU A 260 -13.88 -18.90 -0.55
CA LEU A 260 -14.44 -19.05 -1.88
C LEU A 260 -13.34 -19.55 -2.82
N THR A 261 -13.60 -20.64 -3.54
CA THR A 261 -12.69 -21.20 -4.53
C THR A 261 -13.12 -20.77 -5.93
N ILE A 262 -12.20 -20.15 -6.67
CA ILE A 262 -12.38 -19.78 -8.07
C ILE A 262 -11.58 -20.76 -8.92
N ASN A 263 -12.22 -21.40 -9.89
CA ASN A 263 -11.60 -22.39 -10.76
C ASN A 263 -11.72 -21.93 -12.23
N GLY A 264 -10.61 -21.42 -12.76
CA GLY A 264 -10.55 -20.80 -14.09
C GLY A 264 -10.91 -19.30 -14.11
N LYS A 265 -11.16 -18.77 -15.30
CA LYS A 265 -11.43 -17.35 -15.53
C LYS A 265 -12.91 -17.00 -15.30
N ILE A 266 -13.17 -15.93 -14.55
CA ILE A 266 -14.46 -15.24 -14.47
C ILE A 266 -14.24 -13.81 -14.95
N GLN A 267 -15.09 -13.35 -15.87
CA GLN A 267 -14.98 -12.03 -16.50
C GLN A 267 -16.20 -11.18 -16.16
N ALA A 268 -15.99 -9.92 -15.81
CA ALA A 268 -17.04 -8.93 -15.63
C ALA A 268 -17.65 -8.53 -16.97
N THR A 269 -18.90 -8.07 -16.96
CA THR A 269 -19.60 -7.59 -18.15
C THR A 269 -20.26 -6.23 -17.89
N ASP A 270 -20.62 -5.52 -18.96
CA ASP A 270 -21.24 -4.19 -18.87
C ASP A 270 -22.74 -4.24 -18.50
N VAL A 271 -23.25 -5.38 -18.04
CA VAL A 271 -24.67 -5.58 -17.73
C VAL A 271 -25.01 -4.95 -16.36
N THR A 272 -26.20 -4.35 -16.25
CA THR A 272 -26.72 -3.82 -14.99
C THR A 272 -26.83 -4.95 -13.95
N ASP A 273 -26.19 -4.77 -12.79
CA ASP A 273 -25.97 -5.75 -11.70
C ASP A 273 -24.72 -6.67 -11.84
N ASP A 274 -23.88 -6.43 -12.84
CA ASP A 274 -22.59 -7.12 -13.03
C ASP A 274 -21.39 -6.17 -12.81
N LYS A 275 -21.57 -5.17 -11.94
CA LYS A 275 -20.52 -4.20 -11.60
C LYS A 275 -19.24 -4.94 -11.20
N SER A 276 -18.13 -4.53 -11.80
CA SER A 276 -16.83 -5.15 -11.53
C SER A 276 -16.46 -5.04 -10.04
N GLU A 277 -16.83 -3.94 -9.38
CA GLU A 277 -16.46 -3.70 -7.99
C GLU A 277 -17.35 -4.45 -7.00
N ILE A 278 -16.72 -5.25 -6.14
CA ILE A 278 -17.37 -6.07 -5.12
C ILE A 278 -16.92 -5.64 -3.73
N ASP A 279 -17.88 -5.28 -2.89
CA ASP A 279 -17.63 -4.91 -1.50
C ASP A 279 -17.29 -6.13 -0.62
N ILE A 280 -16.14 -6.08 0.06
CA ILE A 280 -15.75 -7.06 1.08
C ILE A 280 -16.06 -6.52 2.47
N LYS A 281 -17.26 -6.86 2.98
CA LYS A 281 -17.79 -6.42 4.29
C LYS A 281 -17.64 -7.44 5.41
N LYS A 282 -16.95 -8.56 5.16
CA LYS A 282 -16.70 -9.65 6.10
C LYS A 282 -15.31 -10.22 5.86
N ASN A 283 -14.77 -11.00 6.79
CA ASN A 283 -13.51 -11.68 6.59
C ASN A 283 -13.69 -12.80 5.56
N LEU A 284 -12.92 -12.79 4.48
CA LEU A 284 -13.02 -13.79 3.41
C LEU A 284 -11.65 -14.18 2.90
N THR A 285 -11.55 -15.43 2.46
CA THR A 285 -10.48 -15.90 1.57
C THR A 285 -11.06 -16.16 0.19
N ILE A 286 -10.45 -15.62 -0.86
CA ILE A 286 -10.70 -15.99 -2.25
C ILE A 286 -9.46 -16.72 -2.76
N LYS A 287 -9.61 -18.02 -3.01
CA LYS A 287 -8.56 -18.94 -3.42
C LYS A 287 -8.71 -19.28 -4.90
N GLY A 288 -7.64 -19.19 -5.66
CA GLY A 288 -7.60 -19.62 -7.04
C GLY A 288 -7.15 -21.07 -7.22
N GLU A 289 -7.73 -21.73 -8.21
CA GLU A 289 -7.32 -23.03 -8.74
C GLU A 289 -7.31 -22.98 -10.27
N ASN A 290 -6.45 -23.79 -10.91
CA ASN A 290 -6.35 -23.88 -12.37
C ASN A 290 -6.14 -22.52 -13.06
N SER A 291 -5.15 -21.74 -12.59
CA SER A 291 -4.87 -20.39 -13.10
C SER A 291 -6.09 -19.47 -13.04
N ALA A 292 -6.73 -19.42 -11.86
CA ALA A 292 -7.92 -18.61 -11.67
C ALA A 292 -7.65 -17.13 -11.94
N ILE A 293 -8.55 -16.52 -12.72
CA ILE A 293 -8.45 -15.11 -13.11
C ILE A 293 -9.80 -14.45 -12.85
N LEU A 294 -9.79 -13.30 -12.18
CA LEU A 294 -10.88 -12.35 -12.13
C LEU A 294 -10.51 -11.18 -13.06
N ASP A 295 -11.11 -11.16 -14.23
CA ASP A 295 -10.87 -10.18 -15.29
C ASP A 295 -12.01 -9.14 -15.28
N ALA A 296 -11.70 -7.88 -14.95
CA ALA A 296 -12.70 -6.82 -14.96
C ALA A 296 -13.05 -6.32 -16.37
N ASP A 297 -12.37 -6.80 -17.42
CA ASP A 297 -12.66 -6.45 -18.82
C ASP A 297 -12.67 -4.95 -19.13
N GLY A 298 -11.81 -4.19 -18.46
CA GLY A 298 -11.71 -2.73 -18.58
C GLY A 298 -12.79 -1.95 -17.83
N ASN A 299 -13.63 -2.60 -17.03
CA ASN A 299 -14.63 -1.96 -16.16
C ASN A 299 -13.99 -1.30 -14.92
N GLU A 300 -14.78 -0.86 -13.93
CA GLU A 300 -14.31 -0.16 -12.72
C GLU A 300 -13.37 -1.01 -11.81
N GLY A 301 -13.29 -0.71 -10.51
CA GLY A 301 -12.49 -1.48 -9.53
C GLY A 301 -12.94 -2.94 -9.42
N ILE A 302 -12.11 -3.83 -8.83
CA ILE A 302 -12.48 -5.24 -8.60
C ILE A 302 -13.00 -5.44 -7.17
N PHE A 303 -12.25 -4.99 -6.16
CA PHE A 303 -12.66 -5.15 -4.76
C PHE A 303 -12.56 -3.85 -3.97
N ASP A 304 -13.58 -3.58 -3.17
CA ASP A 304 -13.57 -2.53 -2.15
C ASP A 304 -13.58 -3.18 -0.76
N VAL A 305 -12.47 -3.07 -0.04
CA VAL A 305 -12.17 -3.88 1.15
C VAL A 305 -12.45 -3.11 2.43
N TYR A 306 -13.50 -3.50 3.16
CA TYR A 306 -13.90 -2.91 4.45
C TYR A 306 -13.53 -3.79 5.67
N LYS A 307 -13.25 -5.08 5.43
CA LYS A 307 -12.80 -6.07 6.41
C LYS A 307 -11.57 -6.81 5.87
N THR A 308 -11.33 -8.06 6.26
CA THR A 308 -10.17 -8.82 5.77
C THR A 308 -10.50 -9.53 4.46
N LEU A 309 -9.77 -9.23 3.39
CA LEU A 309 -9.73 -10.03 2.17
C LEU A 309 -8.38 -10.72 2.05
N THR A 310 -8.37 -12.04 2.03
CA THR A 310 -7.19 -12.83 1.65
C THR A 310 -7.32 -13.32 0.23
N LEU A 311 -6.41 -12.92 -0.65
CA LEU A 311 -6.24 -13.47 -1.99
C LEU A 311 -5.14 -14.53 -1.95
N GLN A 312 -5.43 -15.72 -2.45
CA GLN A 312 -4.50 -16.83 -2.49
C GLN A 312 -4.49 -17.48 -3.88
N ASP A 313 -3.32 -17.55 -4.52
CA ASP A 313 -3.11 -18.23 -5.80
C ASP A 313 -4.07 -17.79 -6.93
N ILE A 314 -4.44 -16.50 -6.95
CA ILE A 314 -5.42 -15.94 -7.90
C ILE A 314 -4.90 -14.67 -8.60
N THR A 315 -5.28 -14.48 -9.86
CA THR A 315 -4.98 -13.26 -10.62
C THR A 315 -6.18 -12.33 -10.67
N LEU A 316 -6.00 -11.06 -10.32
CA LEU A 316 -6.92 -9.96 -10.60
C LEU A 316 -6.37 -9.16 -11.77
N LYS A 317 -7.19 -8.83 -12.78
CA LYS A 317 -6.67 -8.06 -13.91
C LYS A 317 -7.65 -7.14 -14.64
N ASN A 318 -7.06 -6.24 -15.42
CA ASN A 318 -7.71 -5.46 -16.48
C ASN A 318 -8.90 -4.66 -15.95
N SER A 319 -8.68 -3.90 -14.89
CA SER A 319 -9.64 -2.93 -14.36
C SER A 319 -9.19 -1.50 -14.65
N LYS A 320 -10.14 -0.58 -14.66
CA LYS A 320 -9.94 0.84 -14.96
C LYS A 320 -10.86 1.71 -14.11
N LYS A 321 -10.34 2.24 -13.00
CA LYS A 321 -11.09 3.13 -12.11
C LYS A 321 -11.10 4.58 -12.66
N PRO A 322 -12.27 5.17 -12.94
CA PRO A 322 -12.37 6.54 -13.47
C PRO A 322 -12.16 7.63 -12.40
N TYR A 323 -11.95 8.88 -12.83
CA TYR A 323 -11.53 10.02 -12.01
C TYR A 323 -12.48 10.41 -10.88
N ASN A 324 -13.76 10.07 -10.97
CA ASN A 324 -14.77 10.42 -9.97
C ASN A 324 -14.68 9.61 -8.67
N TYR A 325 -13.72 8.70 -8.54
CA TYR A 325 -13.49 7.87 -7.35
C TYR A 325 -12.08 8.07 -6.77
N SER A 326 -11.88 7.74 -5.50
CA SER A 326 -10.63 7.98 -4.75
C SER A 326 -9.37 7.29 -5.33
N GLY A 327 -9.52 6.16 -6.02
CA GLY A 327 -8.42 5.39 -6.64
C GLY A 327 -8.68 3.87 -6.59
N GLY A 328 -7.62 3.06 -6.71
CA GLY A 328 -7.69 1.60 -6.49
C GLY A 328 -8.20 0.84 -7.71
N GLY A 329 -7.41 0.85 -8.79
CA GLY A 329 -7.79 0.16 -10.04
C GLY A 329 -8.11 -1.31 -9.80
N GLY A 330 -7.22 -2.07 -9.17
CA GLY A 330 -7.52 -3.45 -8.76
C GLY A 330 -8.32 -3.49 -7.45
N VAL A 331 -7.70 -3.02 -6.37
CA VAL A 331 -8.28 -3.10 -5.02
C VAL A 331 -8.20 -1.76 -4.29
N TYR A 332 -9.30 -1.37 -3.65
CA TYR A 332 -9.32 -0.28 -2.67
C TYR A 332 -9.39 -0.86 -1.26
N VAL A 333 -8.52 -0.39 -0.35
CA VAL A 333 -8.46 -0.83 1.05
C VAL A 333 -8.86 0.34 1.95
N ASN A 334 -10.06 0.26 2.54
CA ASN A 334 -10.59 1.27 3.45
C ASN A 334 -9.88 1.27 4.81
N SER A 335 -10.18 2.25 5.66
CA SER A 335 -9.48 2.49 6.94
C SER A 335 -9.50 1.33 7.93
N TYR A 336 -10.49 0.43 7.83
CA TYR A 336 -10.60 -0.79 8.65
C TYR A 336 -10.40 -2.07 7.84
N GLY A 337 -10.09 -1.94 6.56
CA GLY A 337 -9.85 -3.03 5.65
C GLY A 337 -8.43 -3.58 5.78
N THR A 338 -8.31 -4.88 5.54
CA THR A 338 -7.02 -5.56 5.43
C THR A 338 -7.02 -6.39 4.15
N LEU A 339 -6.12 -6.07 3.21
CA LEU A 339 -5.83 -6.92 2.06
C LEU A 339 -4.61 -7.78 2.38
N ILE A 340 -4.70 -9.08 2.16
CA ILE A 340 -3.59 -10.02 2.27
C ILE A 340 -3.47 -10.75 0.94
N MET A 341 -2.34 -10.58 0.24
CA MET A 341 -2.00 -11.39 -0.94
C MET A 341 -0.95 -12.41 -0.54
N LYS A 342 -1.19 -13.69 -0.83
CA LYS A 342 -0.25 -14.79 -0.55
C LYS A 342 -0.23 -15.84 -1.68
N GLY A 343 0.69 -16.80 -1.58
CA GLY A 343 0.97 -17.75 -2.64
C GLY A 343 1.50 -17.07 -3.90
N SER A 344 0.95 -17.42 -5.06
CA SER A 344 1.28 -16.82 -6.36
C SER A 344 0.26 -15.81 -6.86
N SER A 345 -0.41 -15.09 -5.94
CA SER A 345 -1.45 -14.12 -6.31
C SER A 345 -0.88 -12.96 -7.13
N VAL A 346 -1.63 -12.50 -8.14
CA VAL A 346 -1.20 -11.42 -9.06
C VAL A 346 -2.27 -10.34 -9.17
N ILE A 347 -1.86 -9.06 -9.14
CA ILE A 347 -2.69 -7.95 -9.64
C ILE A 347 -1.99 -7.40 -10.87
N THR A 348 -2.65 -7.39 -12.03
CA THR A 348 -2.00 -7.00 -13.29
C THR A 348 -2.89 -6.21 -14.23
N GLU A 349 -2.30 -5.32 -15.04
CA GLU A 349 -3.02 -4.54 -16.06
C GLU A 349 -4.17 -3.69 -15.49
N CYS A 350 -4.16 -3.42 -14.19
CA CYS A 350 -5.13 -2.55 -13.51
C CYS A 350 -4.71 -1.09 -13.62
N SER A 351 -5.67 -0.18 -13.80
CA SER A 351 -5.42 1.24 -13.96
C SER A 351 -6.37 2.13 -13.18
N ALA A 352 -5.91 3.31 -12.79
CA ALA A 352 -6.72 4.33 -12.13
C ALA A 352 -6.45 5.73 -12.69
N GLU A 353 -7.50 6.50 -12.99
CA GLU A 353 -7.38 7.91 -13.40
C GLU A 353 -6.96 8.83 -12.23
N ASN A 354 -7.10 8.36 -10.99
CA ASN A 354 -6.50 8.98 -9.81
C ASN A 354 -5.20 8.26 -9.41
N SER A 355 -5.15 7.70 -8.20
CA SER A 355 -3.96 7.07 -7.62
C SER A 355 -4.22 5.60 -7.32
N GLY A 356 -3.16 4.79 -7.18
CA GLY A 356 -3.28 3.37 -6.83
C GLY A 356 -3.82 2.53 -8.00
N GLY A 357 -3.04 2.39 -9.07
CA GLY A 357 -3.44 1.63 -10.26
C GLY A 357 -3.71 0.16 -9.94
N GLY A 358 -2.82 -0.48 -9.18
CA GLY A 358 -3.05 -1.82 -8.62
C GLY A 358 -3.87 -1.76 -7.34
N VAL A 359 -3.30 -1.16 -6.29
CA VAL A 359 -3.90 -1.08 -4.95
C VAL A 359 -3.86 0.34 -4.40
N TYR A 360 -4.99 0.80 -3.84
CA TYR A 360 -5.06 2.02 -3.04
C TYR A 360 -5.27 1.66 -1.57
N VAL A 361 -4.38 2.11 -0.68
CA VAL A 361 -4.45 1.88 0.76
C VAL A 361 -4.89 3.18 1.45
N GLY A 362 -6.20 3.33 1.69
CA GLY A 362 -6.84 4.48 2.33
C GLY A 362 -7.05 4.26 3.84
N GLY A 363 -5.95 4.27 4.60
CA GLY A 363 -5.95 4.10 6.05
C GLY A 363 -5.94 2.65 6.55
N GLY A 364 -6.21 1.66 5.69
CA GLY A 364 -6.19 0.25 6.04
C GLY A 364 -4.78 -0.39 6.02
N THR A 365 -4.75 -1.73 5.96
CA THR A 365 -3.50 -2.50 5.84
C THR A 365 -3.48 -3.33 4.57
N PHE A 366 -2.37 -3.29 3.84
CA PHE A 366 -2.08 -4.21 2.75
C PHE A 366 -0.81 -5.00 3.05
N GLU A 367 -0.90 -6.33 3.01
CA GLU A 367 0.23 -7.24 3.16
C GLU A 367 0.43 -8.10 1.90
N MET A 368 1.64 -8.08 1.35
CA MET A 368 2.04 -8.88 0.20
C MET A 368 3.08 -9.91 0.65
N HIS A 369 2.75 -11.19 0.48
CA HIS A 369 3.53 -12.33 0.94
C HIS A 369 3.93 -13.25 -0.22
N ASP A 370 4.80 -14.21 0.09
CA ASP A 370 5.24 -15.31 -0.77
C ASP A 370 5.79 -14.83 -2.12
N SER A 371 5.30 -15.33 -3.25
CA SER A 371 5.68 -14.90 -4.60
C SER A 371 4.62 -14.01 -5.24
N SER A 372 3.78 -13.35 -4.43
CA SER A 372 2.72 -12.49 -4.93
C SER A 372 3.29 -11.30 -5.69
N THR A 373 2.62 -10.87 -6.75
CA THR A 373 3.14 -9.85 -7.67
C THR A 373 2.10 -8.78 -8.01
N ILE A 374 2.53 -7.52 -8.11
CA ILE A 374 1.77 -6.45 -8.78
C ILE A 374 2.56 -6.05 -10.02
N THR A 375 1.97 -6.14 -11.20
CA THR A 375 2.69 -5.88 -12.45
C THR A 375 1.88 -5.17 -13.52
N GLY A 376 2.51 -4.31 -14.32
CA GLY A 376 1.83 -3.63 -15.44
C GLY A 376 0.67 -2.72 -15.03
N CYS A 377 0.56 -2.34 -13.76
CA CYS A 377 -0.47 -1.45 -13.27
C CYS A 377 -0.12 0.03 -13.53
N SER A 378 -1.12 0.89 -13.70
CA SER A 378 -0.88 2.30 -14.01
C SER A 378 -1.79 3.30 -13.31
N ALA A 379 -1.27 4.49 -13.01
CA ALA A 379 -2.03 5.59 -12.43
C ALA A 379 -1.78 6.92 -13.16
N ASP A 380 -2.84 7.71 -13.36
CA ASP A 380 -2.73 9.04 -13.96
C ASP A 380 -2.24 10.11 -12.97
N LYS A 381 -2.29 9.84 -11.67
CA LYS A 381 -1.62 10.64 -10.63
C LYS A 381 -0.44 9.88 -10.06
N GLU A 382 -0.65 9.11 -9.00
CA GLU A 382 0.41 8.63 -8.11
C GLU A 382 0.23 7.13 -7.81
N GLY A 383 1.31 6.39 -7.54
CA GLY A 383 1.20 5.00 -7.08
C GLY A 383 0.65 4.07 -8.16
N GLY A 384 1.42 3.83 -9.23
CA GLY A 384 0.98 2.96 -10.32
C GLY A 384 0.68 1.53 -9.86
N GLY A 385 1.57 0.95 -9.06
CA GLY A 385 1.34 -0.29 -8.35
C GLY A 385 0.52 -0.06 -7.08
N VAL A 386 1.09 0.64 -6.10
CA VAL A 386 0.48 0.87 -4.78
C VAL A 386 0.52 2.34 -4.40
N TYR A 387 -0.60 2.87 -3.89
CA TYR A 387 -0.69 4.20 -3.28
C TYR A 387 -1.06 4.08 -1.80
N VAL A 388 -0.34 4.77 -0.91
CA VAL A 388 -0.54 4.68 0.55
C VAL A 388 -0.85 6.05 1.14
N GLN A 389 -2.03 6.20 1.74
CA GLN A 389 -2.53 7.46 2.33
C GLN A 389 -3.29 7.21 3.64
N GLU A 390 -3.62 8.27 4.37
CA GLU A 390 -4.56 8.30 5.51
C GLU A 390 -4.12 7.44 6.70
N GLY A 391 -2.82 7.35 6.95
CA GLY A 391 -2.21 6.48 7.96
C GLY A 391 -2.11 5.01 7.54
N GLY A 392 -2.43 4.68 6.28
CA GLY A 392 -2.41 3.33 5.76
C GLY A 392 -1.04 2.66 5.85
N THR A 393 -1.04 1.33 5.95
CA THR A 393 0.18 0.53 6.05
C THR A 393 0.29 -0.44 4.89
N PHE A 394 1.40 -0.38 4.16
CA PHE A 394 1.77 -1.38 3.17
C PHE A 394 2.99 -2.17 3.63
N LYS A 395 2.92 -3.50 3.55
CA LYS A 395 4.02 -4.40 3.90
C LYS A 395 4.30 -5.38 2.77
N MET A 396 5.58 -5.48 2.40
CA MET A 396 6.09 -6.52 1.50
C MET A 396 7.01 -7.46 2.27
N HIS A 397 6.75 -8.76 2.13
CA HIS A 397 7.49 -9.85 2.76
C HIS A 397 7.87 -10.92 1.72
N ASN A 398 8.71 -11.88 2.13
CA ASN A 398 9.14 -13.04 1.32
C ASN A 398 9.66 -12.59 -0.06
N SER A 399 9.32 -13.31 -1.13
CA SER A 399 9.71 -13.03 -2.51
C SER A 399 8.71 -12.17 -3.29
N SER A 400 7.91 -11.35 -2.59
CA SER A 400 6.89 -10.52 -3.22
C SER A 400 7.51 -9.43 -4.09
N ALA A 401 6.86 -9.10 -5.21
CA ALA A 401 7.44 -8.23 -6.23
C ALA A 401 6.44 -7.19 -6.76
N ILE A 402 6.92 -5.97 -7.00
CA ILE A 402 6.22 -4.98 -7.81
C ILE A 402 7.09 -4.69 -9.02
N THR A 403 6.56 -4.84 -10.23
CA THR A 403 7.29 -4.69 -11.50
C THR A 403 6.47 -3.93 -12.53
N ASP A 404 7.11 -3.27 -13.50
CA ASP A 404 6.45 -2.70 -14.68
C ASP A 404 5.26 -1.75 -14.42
N CYS A 405 5.12 -1.22 -13.20
CA CYS A 405 4.06 -0.29 -12.87
C CYS A 405 4.47 1.16 -13.15
N THR A 406 3.51 1.99 -13.56
CA THR A 406 3.78 3.36 -14.00
C THR A 406 2.81 4.38 -13.41
N ALA A 407 3.31 5.59 -13.13
CA ALA A 407 2.48 6.71 -12.71
C ALA A 407 2.86 7.96 -13.51
N LYS A 408 1.89 8.78 -13.93
CA LYS A 408 2.18 10.01 -14.68
C LYS A 408 2.85 11.09 -13.81
N LYS A 409 2.62 11.10 -12.48
CA LYS A 409 3.27 12.05 -11.57
C LYS A 409 4.42 11.43 -10.79
N SER A 410 4.16 10.42 -9.96
CA SER A 410 5.22 9.84 -9.12
C SER A 410 4.86 8.47 -8.53
N GLY A 411 5.90 7.71 -8.18
CA GLY A 411 5.77 6.41 -7.52
C GLY A 411 5.12 5.39 -8.45
N GLY A 412 5.77 5.10 -9.58
CA GLY A 412 5.25 4.11 -10.52
C GLY A 412 5.01 2.77 -9.85
N GLY A 413 5.88 2.38 -8.91
CA GLY A 413 5.74 1.16 -8.13
C GLY A 413 4.94 1.42 -6.87
N VAL A 414 5.48 2.27 -6.00
CA VAL A 414 4.85 2.63 -4.73
C VAL A 414 4.92 4.14 -4.53
N HIS A 415 3.83 4.76 -4.08
CA HIS A 415 3.83 6.13 -3.59
C HIS A 415 3.35 6.17 -2.14
N VAL A 416 4.18 6.68 -1.25
CA VAL A 416 3.87 6.83 0.19
C VAL A 416 3.61 8.30 0.49
N LYS A 417 2.33 8.68 0.57
CA LYS A 417 1.91 10.06 0.80
C LYS A 417 1.77 10.39 2.28
N ASP A 418 0.89 9.65 2.94
CA ASP A 418 0.66 9.78 4.37
C ASP A 418 0.43 8.40 4.98
N GLY A 419 1.45 7.55 4.93
CA GLY A 419 1.35 6.19 5.43
C GLY A 419 2.70 5.58 5.74
N THR A 420 2.71 4.26 5.93
CA THR A 420 3.91 3.49 6.26
C THR A 420 4.17 2.44 5.19
N PHE A 421 5.42 2.30 4.75
CA PHE A 421 5.85 1.22 3.87
C PHE A 421 6.96 0.39 4.54
N LYS A 422 6.77 -0.93 4.59
CA LYS A 422 7.70 -1.87 5.22
C LYS A 422 8.15 -2.94 4.23
N MET A 423 9.43 -3.29 4.26
CA MET A 423 10.02 -4.32 3.40
C MET A 423 10.84 -5.32 4.22
N SER A 424 10.81 -6.59 3.81
CA SER A 424 11.62 -7.68 4.39
C SER A 424 11.69 -8.89 3.44
N GLY A 425 12.49 -9.90 3.77
CA GLY A 425 12.65 -11.11 2.95
C GLY A 425 13.48 -10.83 1.70
N SER A 426 13.04 -11.31 0.54
CA SER A 426 13.63 -10.95 -0.76
C SER A 426 12.72 -10.00 -1.56
N ALA A 427 11.87 -9.23 -0.86
CA ALA A 427 10.89 -8.35 -1.48
C ALA A 427 11.57 -7.29 -2.34
N VAL A 428 10.97 -7.00 -3.50
CA VAL A 428 11.56 -6.08 -4.48
C VAL A 428 10.52 -5.19 -5.14
N VAL A 429 10.86 -3.91 -5.30
CA VAL A 429 10.20 -2.98 -6.19
C VAL A 429 11.19 -2.69 -7.31
N THR A 430 11.10 -3.47 -8.39
CA THR A 430 12.11 -3.47 -9.45
C THR A 430 11.98 -2.22 -10.29
N PRO A 431 12.89 -1.23 -10.21
CA PRO A 431 12.79 -0.07 -11.06
C PRO A 431 12.87 -0.51 -12.52
N LYS A 432 11.96 0.00 -13.36
CA LYS A 432 12.11 -0.21 -14.80
C LYS A 432 13.35 0.57 -15.23
N ALA A 433 14.18 -0.05 -16.08
CA ALA A 433 15.48 0.47 -16.51
C ALA A 433 15.39 1.97 -16.86
N ASP A 434 16.48 2.72 -16.62
CA ASP A 434 16.60 4.18 -16.85
C ASP A 434 16.34 4.54 -18.32
N THR A 435 15.07 4.50 -18.73
CA THR A 435 14.58 5.04 -19.99
C THR A 435 14.08 6.44 -19.71
N THR A 436 14.47 7.36 -20.58
CA THR A 436 14.15 8.78 -20.44
C THR A 436 12.64 9.01 -20.41
N GLY A 437 12.13 9.45 -19.25
CA GLY A 437 10.90 10.24 -19.19
C GLY A 437 9.74 9.74 -18.34
N LYS A 438 9.85 8.62 -17.61
CA LYS A 438 8.76 8.19 -16.70
C LYS A 438 9.33 7.64 -15.40
N HIS A 439 8.67 7.98 -14.29
CA HIS A 439 8.89 7.40 -12.95
C HIS A 439 8.45 5.93 -12.96
N GLU A 440 9.17 5.09 -13.69
CA GLU A 440 8.75 3.73 -13.96
C GLU A 440 9.20 2.81 -12.82
N ASN A 441 8.22 2.37 -12.06
CA ASN A 441 8.32 1.44 -10.95
C ASN A 441 9.27 1.82 -9.80
N ASP A 442 9.35 3.11 -9.45
CA ASP A 442 10.08 3.62 -8.29
C ASP A 442 9.21 3.66 -7.01
N VAL A 443 9.87 3.87 -5.86
CA VAL A 443 9.23 4.15 -4.57
C VAL A 443 9.34 5.64 -4.29
N TYR A 444 8.23 6.37 -4.43
CA TYR A 444 8.15 7.78 -4.10
C TYR A 444 7.78 8.00 -2.64
N LEU A 445 8.57 8.83 -1.95
CA LEU A 445 8.38 9.15 -0.54
C LEU A 445 8.12 10.65 -0.38
N GLU A 446 6.93 11.01 0.12
CA GLU A 446 6.63 12.38 0.53
C GLU A 446 7.50 12.82 1.73
N SER A 447 7.53 14.13 2.01
CA SER A 447 8.35 14.69 3.09
C SER A 447 8.09 13.99 4.44
N GLY A 448 9.17 13.59 5.10
CA GLY A 448 9.14 12.86 6.38
C GLY A 448 8.72 11.37 6.30
N LYS A 449 8.53 10.80 5.10
CA LYS A 449 8.17 9.39 4.94
C LYS A 449 9.40 8.50 4.69
N THR A 450 9.36 7.28 5.22
CA THR A 450 10.48 6.33 5.19
C THR A 450 10.03 4.95 4.73
N ILE A 451 10.97 4.17 4.21
CA ILE A 451 10.84 2.71 4.11
C ILE A 451 11.44 2.09 5.37
N THR A 452 10.68 1.23 6.05
CA THR A 452 11.16 0.49 7.22
C THR A 452 11.61 -0.91 6.84
N VAL A 453 12.85 -1.27 7.19
CA VAL A 453 13.44 -2.60 6.98
C VAL A 453 13.70 -3.25 8.33
N ASN A 454 12.72 -3.99 8.86
CA ASN A 454 12.81 -4.59 10.20
C ASN A 454 13.58 -5.92 10.25
N ASP A 455 13.65 -6.62 9.13
CA ASP A 455 14.23 -7.96 8.99
C ASP A 455 15.23 -7.99 7.83
N ILE A 456 15.83 -9.16 7.61
CA ILE A 456 16.77 -9.39 6.50
C ILE A 456 16.10 -9.04 5.18
N LEU A 457 16.77 -8.18 4.40
CA LEU A 457 16.48 -7.97 3.00
C LEU A 457 17.55 -8.69 2.18
N SER A 458 17.24 -9.79 1.48
CA SER A 458 18.24 -10.64 0.82
C SER A 458 18.52 -10.24 -0.64
N HIS A 459 17.56 -9.61 -1.34
CA HIS A 459 17.75 -9.15 -2.71
C HIS A 459 18.86 -8.07 -2.81
N ALA A 460 19.69 -8.10 -3.85
CA ALA A 460 20.83 -7.18 -4.00
C ALA A 460 20.39 -5.73 -4.27
N HIS A 461 19.29 -5.56 -5.02
CA HIS A 461 18.67 -4.28 -5.33
C HIS A 461 17.18 -4.34 -4.96
N ALA A 462 16.80 -3.78 -3.81
CA ALA A 462 15.46 -3.92 -3.28
C ALA A 462 14.48 -2.87 -3.82
N ALA A 463 14.91 -1.61 -3.94
CA ALA A 463 14.09 -0.55 -4.50
C ALA A 463 14.93 0.65 -4.95
N ARG A 464 14.36 1.48 -5.82
CA ARG A 464 14.85 2.83 -6.10
C ARG A 464 13.94 3.86 -5.44
N ILE A 465 14.50 4.71 -4.61
CA ILE A 465 13.81 5.76 -3.87
C ILE A 465 13.81 7.04 -4.69
N THR A 466 12.63 7.63 -4.84
CA THR A 466 12.43 8.98 -5.38
C THR A 466 11.93 9.87 -4.25
N PRO A 467 12.82 10.63 -3.59
CA PRO A 467 12.43 11.50 -2.50
C PRO A 467 11.68 12.73 -3.03
N ARG A 468 10.69 13.21 -2.26
CA ARG A 468 10.08 14.53 -2.50
C ARG A 468 11.09 15.66 -2.37
N GLU A 469 11.98 15.55 -1.39
CA GLU A 469 12.93 16.59 -1.01
C GLU A 469 14.35 16.03 -1.01
N TYR A 470 15.19 16.54 -1.90
CA TYR A 470 16.61 16.22 -1.94
C TYR A 470 17.35 17.11 -0.96
N THR A 471 17.45 16.66 0.29
CA THR A 471 18.15 17.42 1.34
C THR A 471 18.94 16.48 2.23
N ALA A 472 20.24 16.76 2.35
CA ALA A 472 21.18 15.92 3.07
C ALA A 472 20.81 15.80 4.56
N GLY A 473 20.96 14.60 5.11
CA GLY A 473 20.61 14.28 6.49
C GLY A 473 19.14 13.90 6.72
N HIS A 474 18.23 14.07 5.73
CA HIS A 474 16.86 13.57 5.89
C HIS A 474 16.81 12.04 5.89
N LEU A 475 16.00 11.51 6.79
CA LEU A 475 15.82 10.07 6.98
C LEU A 475 14.84 9.52 5.95
N TYR A 476 15.25 8.48 5.20
CA TYR A 476 14.40 7.79 4.23
C TYR A 476 14.36 6.28 4.43
N LEU A 477 15.32 5.71 5.17
CA LEU A 477 15.32 4.31 5.59
C LEU A 477 15.35 4.22 7.12
N THR A 478 14.63 3.25 7.68
CA THR A 478 14.62 2.95 9.13
C THR A 478 14.72 1.45 9.39
N GLY A 479 15.04 1.05 10.62
CA GLY A 479 15.25 -0.35 11.00
C GLY A 479 16.70 -0.78 10.87
N ASN A 480 16.97 -1.93 10.23
CA ASN A 480 18.32 -2.47 10.03
C ASN A 480 19.03 -1.84 8.81
N THR A 481 19.18 -0.50 8.84
CA THR A 481 19.71 0.28 7.71
C THR A 481 21.18 -0.01 7.43
N ASN A 482 22.00 -0.21 8.47
CA ASN A 482 23.43 -0.46 8.34
C ASN A 482 23.73 -1.66 7.42
N ALA A 483 22.96 -2.75 7.54
CA ALA A 483 23.13 -3.95 6.73
C ALA A 483 22.52 -3.85 5.32
N HIS A 484 21.65 -2.87 5.06
CA HIS A 484 20.74 -2.92 3.90
C HIS A 484 20.67 -1.65 3.05
N HIS A 485 21.28 -0.52 3.47
CA HIS A 485 21.23 0.75 2.74
C HIS A 485 21.72 0.64 1.29
N LEU A 486 22.77 -0.13 1.02
CA LEU A 486 23.31 -0.37 -0.33
C LEU A 486 22.34 -1.09 -1.29
N LYS A 487 21.26 -1.69 -0.76
CA LYS A 487 20.22 -2.32 -1.57
C LYS A 487 19.25 -1.30 -2.17
N PHE A 488 19.34 -0.04 -1.74
CA PHE A 488 18.52 1.05 -2.22
C PHE A 488 19.35 2.00 -3.07
N THR A 489 18.80 2.38 -4.21
CA THR A 489 19.33 3.48 -5.02
C THR A 489 18.43 4.70 -4.87
N VAL A 490 18.95 5.89 -5.17
CA VAL A 490 18.15 7.11 -5.20
C VAL A 490 18.12 7.64 -6.61
N THR A 491 16.97 8.10 -7.09
CA THR A 491 16.91 8.82 -8.36
C THR A 491 17.77 10.08 -8.31
N PRO A 492 18.36 10.52 -9.43
CA PRO A 492 19.07 11.78 -9.44
C PRO A 492 18.12 12.97 -9.27
N GLU A 493 18.61 14.03 -8.63
CA GLU A 493 17.95 15.32 -8.60
C GLU A 493 18.27 16.07 -9.89
N LYS A 494 17.24 16.58 -10.58
CA LYS A 494 17.41 17.37 -11.80
C LYS A 494 17.62 18.83 -11.46
N VAL A 495 18.72 19.40 -11.95
CA VAL A 495 19.05 20.83 -11.76
C VAL A 495 19.45 21.45 -13.11
N THR A 496 19.32 22.78 -13.22
CA THR A 496 19.84 23.52 -14.38
C THR A 496 21.03 24.35 -13.94
N GLU A 497 22.18 24.11 -14.57
CA GLU A 497 23.45 24.79 -14.27
C GLU A 497 24.14 25.12 -15.61
N ASP A 498 24.62 26.36 -15.77
CA ASP A 498 25.12 26.92 -17.04
C ASP A 498 24.20 26.74 -18.25
N SER A 499 22.89 26.88 -18.04
CA SER A 499 21.86 26.66 -19.07
C SER A 499 21.78 25.23 -19.62
N GLU A 500 22.39 24.26 -18.92
CA GLU A 500 22.30 22.83 -19.22
C GLU A 500 21.60 22.07 -18.08
N ASN A 501 20.91 20.98 -18.42
CA ASN A 501 20.23 20.15 -17.43
C ASN A 501 21.17 19.04 -16.92
N TRP A 502 21.40 19.04 -15.61
CA TRP A 502 22.28 18.12 -14.90
C TRP A 502 21.51 17.20 -13.95
N ASN A 503 22.13 16.07 -13.65
CA ASN A 503 21.64 15.09 -12.69
C ASN A 503 22.58 15.06 -11.47
N VAL A 504 22.14 15.49 -10.30
CA VAL A 504 22.92 15.40 -9.07
C VAL A 504 22.80 13.99 -8.50
N PHE A 505 23.94 13.37 -8.18
CA PHE A 505 23.97 12.06 -7.53
C PHE A 505 23.60 12.14 -6.04
N TRP A 506 22.76 11.20 -5.62
CA TRP A 506 22.32 11.05 -4.23
C TRP A 506 22.31 9.57 -3.86
N TYR A 507 22.52 9.27 -2.58
CA TYR A 507 22.45 7.92 -2.04
C TYR A 507 21.96 7.93 -0.59
N VAL A 508 21.59 6.76 -0.06
CA VAL A 508 21.26 6.59 1.36
C VAL A 508 22.47 5.99 2.07
N ASP A 509 22.89 6.60 3.17
CA ASP A 509 24.01 6.11 3.97
C ASP A 509 23.60 4.98 4.94
N ALA A 510 24.57 4.44 5.69
CA ALA A 510 24.34 3.38 6.67
C ALA A 510 23.37 3.78 7.80
N GLY A 511 23.24 5.08 8.09
CA GLY A 511 22.27 5.64 9.04
C GLY A 511 20.84 5.73 8.47
N GLY A 512 20.64 5.42 7.19
CA GLY A 512 19.36 5.54 6.52
C GLY A 512 19.03 6.96 6.06
N THR A 513 20.02 7.86 6.10
CA THR A 513 19.85 9.28 5.72
C THR A 513 20.37 9.56 4.33
N LEU A 514 19.77 10.56 3.67
CA LEU A 514 20.15 10.98 2.35
C LEU A 514 21.50 11.73 2.38
N LYS A 515 22.43 11.36 1.50
CA LYS A 515 23.74 12.00 1.36
C LYS A 515 24.06 12.25 -0.12
N ALA A 516 24.66 13.41 -0.40
CA ALA A 516 25.11 13.79 -1.74
C ALA A 516 26.64 13.73 -1.89
N GLU A 517 27.38 14.03 -0.81
CA GLU A 517 28.84 14.11 -0.84
C GLU A 517 29.46 12.71 -0.89
N VAL A 518 30.35 12.49 -1.86
CA VAL A 518 31.22 11.31 -1.95
C VAL A 518 32.57 11.63 -1.30
N ASP A 519 32.93 10.88 -0.27
CA ASP A 519 34.08 11.14 0.63
C ASP A 519 35.15 10.06 0.59
N ASN A 520 35.10 9.15 -0.38
CA ASN A 520 36.13 8.14 -0.58
C ASN A 520 36.32 7.78 -2.05
N SER A 521 37.55 7.43 -2.42
CA SER A 521 37.93 7.16 -3.81
C SER A 521 37.22 5.95 -4.43
N PRO A 522 37.05 4.79 -3.74
CA PRO A 522 36.32 3.65 -4.31
C PRO A 522 34.88 3.99 -4.72
N MET A 523 34.15 4.67 -3.85
CA MET A 523 32.77 5.10 -4.14
C MET A 523 32.73 6.09 -5.30
N LEU A 524 33.68 7.04 -5.37
CA LEU A 524 33.74 7.99 -6.48
C LEU A 524 33.89 7.28 -7.84
N ARG A 525 34.76 6.28 -7.92
CA ARG A 525 34.92 5.47 -9.14
C ARG A 525 33.66 4.69 -9.50
N GLU A 526 33.03 4.04 -8.51
CA GLU A 526 31.80 3.27 -8.72
C GLU A 526 30.68 4.17 -9.24
N VAL A 527 30.48 5.33 -8.60
CA VAL A 527 29.45 6.30 -8.98
C VAL A 527 29.65 6.79 -10.40
N ILE A 528 30.89 7.14 -10.80
CA ILE A 528 31.22 7.60 -12.16
C ILE A 528 30.98 6.47 -13.18
N GLY A 529 31.49 5.27 -12.89
CA GLY A 529 31.39 4.13 -13.80
C GLY A 529 29.95 3.70 -14.07
N SER A 530 29.09 3.74 -13.05
CA SER A 530 27.70 3.28 -13.14
C SER A 530 26.75 4.28 -13.84
N ARG A 531 27.18 5.51 -14.14
CA ARG A 531 26.29 6.50 -14.79
C ARG A 531 26.07 6.15 -16.27
N PRO A 532 24.94 6.50 -16.88
CA PRO A 532 24.76 6.40 -18.33
C PRO A 532 25.73 7.28 -19.13
N ASN A 533 26.08 6.86 -20.35
CA ASN A 533 26.84 7.69 -21.28
C ASN A 533 26.01 8.89 -21.75
N ASN A 534 26.66 9.98 -22.15
CA ASN A 534 26.06 11.19 -22.72
C ASN A 534 24.99 11.85 -21.83
N THR A 535 24.94 11.52 -20.54
CA THR A 535 24.03 12.12 -19.56
C THR A 535 24.86 12.94 -18.58
N PRO A 536 24.65 14.27 -18.48
CA PRO A 536 25.41 15.12 -17.56
C PRO A 536 25.10 14.78 -16.10
N PHE A 537 26.14 14.54 -15.30
CA PHE A 537 26.04 14.27 -13.86
C PHE A 537 26.90 15.22 -13.01
N ILE A 538 26.33 15.69 -11.91
CA ILE A 538 27.04 16.38 -10.83
C ILE A 538 27.29 15.38 -9.70
N ILE A 539 28.54 15.24 -9.29
CA ILE A 539 28.94 14.47 -8.12
C ILE A 539 29.50 15.45 -7.09
N LYS A 540 28.80 15.59 -5.97
CA LYS A 540 29.28 16.43 -4.87
C LYS A 540 30.40 15.71 -4.13
N LEU A 541 31.46 16.43 -3.79
CA LEU A 541 32.61 15.87 -3.11
C LEU A 541 32.59 16.17 -1.62
N GLY A 542 32.97 15.18 -0.82
CA GLY A 542 33.48 15.34 0.53
C GLY A 542 35.01 15.29 0.54
N ASN A 543 35.64 15.35 1.72
CA ASN A 543 37.09 15.17 1.82
C ASN A 543 37.46 13.74 1.41
N ILE A 544 38.51 13.58 0.60
CA ILE A 544 39.06 12.28 0.20
C ILE A 544 40.53 12.26 0.58
N ASP A 545 40.89 11.47 1.60
CA ASP A 545 42.25 11.44 2.15
C ASP A 545 43.24 10.60 1.31
N ASP A 546 42.71 9.71 0.47
CA ASP A 546 43.50 8.84 -0.42
C ASP A 546 42.84 8.81 -1.81
N LEU A 547 43.08 9.86 -2.61
CA LEU A 547 42.60 9.92 -3.99
C LEU A 547 43.48 9.05 -4.88
N THR A 548 43.08 7.79 -5.05
CA THR A 548 43.60 6.93 -6.12
C THR A 548 43.09 7.37 -7.50
N THR A 549 43.62 6.80 -8.58
CA THR A 549 43.18 7.08 -9.95
C THR A 549 41.67 6.96 -10.10
N VAL A 550 41.04 8.09 -10.43
CA VAL A 550 39.64 8.20 -10.84
C VAL A 550 39.62 8.48 -12.33
N GLU A 551 39.26 7.44 -13.08
CA GLU A 551 39.03 7.55 -14.51
C GLU A 551 37.65 8.17 -14.77
N ILE A 552 37.58 9.10 -15.70
CA ILE A 552 36.35 9.56 -16.34
C ILE A 552 36.27 8.83 -17.69
N PRO A 553 35.46 7.76 -17.80
CA PRO A 553 35.40 6.96 -19.01
C PRO A 553 34.90 7.76 -20.21
N GLY A 554 35.25 7.29 -21.41
CA GLY A 554 34.80 7.92 -22.65
C GLY A 554 33.27 8.04 -22.76
N ASN A 555 32.81 9.12 -23.39
CA ASN A 555 31.40 9.51 -23.51
C ASN A 555 30.69 9.80 -22.18
N LYS A 556 31.40 9.93 -21.05
CA LYS A 556 30.82 10.46 -19.81
C LYS A 556 30.96 11.98 -19.77
N LYS A 557 29.99 12.65 -19.15
CA LYS A 557 30.05 14.07 -18.82
C LYS A 557 29.82 14.26 -17.32
N ILE A 558 30.90 14.52 -16.59
CA ILE A 558 30.92 14.56 -15.13
C ILE A 558 31.37 15.94 -14.66
N MET A 559 30.63 16.52 -13.73
CA MET A 559 31.06 17.66 -12.94
C MET A 559 31.35 17.18 -11.51
N LEU A 560 32.58 17.34 -11.06
CA LEU A 560 32.94 17.19 -9.66
C LEU A 560 32.81 18.55 -8.99
N LYS A 561 31.95 18.64 -7.97
CA LYS A 561 31.57 19.92 -7.35
C LYS A 561 31.73 19.90 -5.84
N ALA A 562 32.20 20.99 -5.25
CA ALA A 562 32.22 21.16 -3.79
C ALA A 562 31.59 22.48 -3.35
N ASP A 563 30.54 22.38 -2.51
CA ASP A 563 29.81 23.54 -1.99
C ASP A 563 30.51 24.18 -0.77
N ARG A 564 31.42 23.44 -0.14
CA ARG A 564 32.27 23.85 1.00
C ARG A 564 33.72 23.50 0.71
N ASP A 565 34.64 23.97 1.54
CA ASP A 565 36.05 23.59 1.42
C ASP A 565 36.22 22.07 1.54
N VAL A 566 36.78 21.48 0.49
CA VAL A 566 37.03 20.05 0.33
C VAL A 566 38.46 19.85 -0.11
N THR A 567 39.17 18.95 0.57
CA THR A 567 40.51 18.52 0.14
C THR A 567 40.44 17.11 -0.43
N LEU A 568 40.96 16.97 -1.65
CA LEU A 568 41.27 15.71 -2.28
C LEU A 568 42.78 15.51 -2.19
N THR A 569 43.21 14.63 -1.28
CA THR A 569 44.63 14.36 -1.03
C THR A 569 45.13 13.35 -2.05
N CYS A 570 46.18 13.71 -2.77
CA CYS A 570 46.82 12.91 -3.81
C CYS A 570 48.13 12.33 -3.28
N PRO A 571 48.13 11.17 -2.60
CA PRO A 571 49.33 10.67 -1.94
C PRO A 571 50.40 10.20 -2.92
N ASN A 572 51.65 10.22 -2.46
CA ASN A 572 52.74 9.54 -3.15
C ASN A 572 52.59 8.02 -2.94
N ASN A 573 52.26 7.32 -4.01
CA ASN A 573 52.08 5.87 -4.04
C ASN A 573 53.29 5.13 -4.65
N GLY A 574 54.35 5.86 -4.98
CA GLY A 574 55.56 5.32 -5.55
C GLY A 574 55.47 4.90 -7.02
N HIS A 575 54.39 5.21 -7.75
CA HIS A 575 54.28 4.96 -9.19
C HIS A 575 54.79 6.15 -10.00
N ASP A 576 55.31 5.85 -11.20
CA ASP A 576 55.65 6.87 -12.20
C ASP A 576 54.45 7.09 -13.13
N HIS A 577 54.32 8.28 -13.69
CA HIS A 577 53.20 8.69 -14.56
C HIS A 577 51.80 8.46 -13.96
N TYR A 578 51.66 8.64 -12.64
CA TYR A 578 50.40 8.36 -11.94
C TYR A 578 49.35 9.45 -12.18
N LYS A 579 48.12 9.06 -12.51
CA LYS A 579 47.03 9.98 -12.87
C LYS A 579 45.97 9.95 -11.77
N HIS A 580 45.81 11.03 -11.01
CA HIS A 580 44.79 11.09 -9.96
C HIS A 580 43.39 11.28 -10.56
N LEU A 581 43.20 12.31 -11.39
CA LEU A 581 42.01 12.46 -12.23
C LEU A 581 42.41 12.24 -13.69
N GLN A 582 41.88 11.19 -14.32
CA GLN A 582 42.19 10.83 -15.70
C GLN A 582 40.96 11.01 -16.57
N VAL A 583 41.00 11.96 -17.50
CA VAL A 583 39.93 12.20 -18.47
C VAL A 583 40.27 11.46 -19.75
N GLN A 584 39.54 10.39 -20.04
CA GLN A 584 39.77 9.57 -21.22
C GLN A 584 39.22 10.25 -22.49
N ARG A 585 39.53 9.66 -23.65
CA ARG A 585 39.01 10.09 -24.95
C ARG A 585 37.49 10.25 -24.94
N ASP A 586 36.99 11.34 -25.53
CA ASP A 586 35.56 11.68 -25.64
C ASP A 586 34.85 11.88 -24.29
N ALA A 587 35.58 11.92 -23.18
CA ALA A 587 35.02 12.25 -21.87
C ALA A 587 35.05 13.75 -21.63
N THR A 588 34.16 14.23 -20.75
CA THR A 588 34.14 15.61 -20.25
C THR A 588 34.19 15.63 -18.73
N LEU A 589 35.16 16.33 -18.15
CA LEU A 589 35.28 16.59 -16.72
C LEU A 589 35.21 18.08 -16.43
N ILE A 590 34.33 18.50 -15.54
CA ILE A 590 34.28 19.86 -15.01
C ILE A 590 34.63 19.81 -13.53
N LEU A 591 35.58 20.62 -13.08
CA LEU A 591 35.89 20.84 -11.67
C LEU A 591 35.34 22.20 -11.25
N GLU A 592 34.50 22.22 -10.23
CA GLU A 592 33.80 23.43 -9.81
C GLU A 592 33.63 23.56 -8.29
N GLY A 593 33.73 24.79 -7.78
CA GLY A 593 33.55 25.08 -6.37
C GLY A 593 34.83 24.85 -5.57
N LYS A 594 34.72 24.79 -4.24
CA LYS A 594 35.83 24.90 -3.28
C LYS A 594 36.63 23.60 -3.14
N ILE A 595 37.19 23.12 -4.25
CA ILE A 595 37.95 21.87 -4.34
C ILE A 595 39.45 22.19 -4.24
N LYS A 596 40.15 21.51 -3.33
CA LYS A 596 41.61 21.54 -3.25
C LYS A 596 42.18 20.17 -3.60
N LEU A 597 42.81 20.05 -4.76
CA LEU A 597 43.66 18.91 -5.12
C LEU A 597 45.03 19.14 -4.50
N GLN A 598 45.34 18.40 -3.43
CA GLN A 598 46.55 18.55 -2.63
C GLN A 598 47.54 17.44 -2.97
N GLY A 599 48.60 17.79 -3.68
CA GLY A 599 49.71 16.90 -3.98
C GLY A 599 50.71 16.75 -2.83
N ALA A 600 51.73 15.93 -3.08
CA ALA A 600 52.83 15.67 -2.17
C ALA A 600 54.19 15.85 -2.89
N ASP A 601 55.27 15.51 -2.18
CA ASP A 601 56.57 15.33 -2.83
C ASP A 601 56.68 13.93 -3.42
N TYR A 602 56.78 13.84 -4.75
CA TYR A 602 56.82 12.57 -5.48
C TYR A 602 58.23 12.09 -5.79
N GLY A 603 59.26 12.81 -5.32
CA GLY A 603 60.65 12.45 -5.58
C GLY A 603 60.99 12.56 -7.06
N ASP A 604 61.52 11.48 -7.63
CA ASP A 604 61.95 11.32 -9.04
C ASP A 604 60.81 10.96 -10.00
N LYS A 605 59.58 10.85 -9.49
CA LYS A 605 58.38 10.42 -10.24
C LYS A 605 57.51 11.61 -10.63
N ASP A 606 56.62 11.41 -11.59
CA ASP A 606 55.57 12.37 -11.93
C ASP A 606 54.16 11.87 -11.60
N HIS A 607 53.43 12.73 -10.88
CA HIS A 607 52.03 12.54 -10.57
C HIS A 607 51.21 13.70 -11.11
N TYR A 608 50.13 13.37 -11.81
CA TYR A 608 49.24 14.36 -12.39
C TYR A 608 47.99 14.49 -11.54
N ALA A 609 47.76 15.69 -11.01
CA ALA A 609 46.48 16.05 -10.40
C ALA A 609 45.33 15.82 -11.40
N LEU A 610 45.55 16.29 -12.63
CA LEU A 610 44.63 16.18 -13.76
C LEU A 610 45.41 15.80 -15.01
N CYS A 611 45.05 14.65 -15.59
CA CYS A 611 45.57 14.18 -16.87
C CYS A 611 44.40 14.16 -17.87
N VAL A 612 44.45 15.04 -18.86
CA VAL A 612 43.48 15.06 -19.96
C VAL A 612 44.09 14.31 -21.13
N GLU A 613 43.54 13.16 -21.49
CA GLU A 613 44.05 12.35 -22.58
C GLU A 613 43.55 12.84 -23.94
N LYS A 614 44.09 12.27 -25.01
CA LYS A 614 43.71 12.55 -26.39
C LYS A 614 42.20 12.60 -26.59
N ASP A 615 41.72 13.73 -27.10
CA ASP A 615 40.32 14.10 -27.36
C ASP A 615 39.39 14.13 -26.11
N GLY A 616 39.95 13.97 -24.91
CA GLY A 616 39.27 14.26 -23.66
C GLY A 616 39.14 15.77 -23.43
N ASN A 617 38.12 16.19 -22.68
CA ASN A 617 37.82 17.59 -22.41
C ASN A 617 37.76 17.83 -20.91
N ALA A 618 38.49 18.83 -20.41
CA ALA A 618 38.42 19.23 -19.01
C ALA A 618 38.22 20.74 -18.84
N GLU A 619 37.49 21.14 -17.81
CA GLU A 619 37.35 22.52 -17.39
C GLU A 619 37.68 22.70 -15.91
N ILE A 620 38.52 23.69 -15.60
CA ILE A 620 38.81 24.15 -14.24
C ILE A 620 38.11 25.50 -14.03
N LYS A 621 37.14 25.53 -13.12
CA LYS A 621 36.36 26.72 -12.77
C LYS A 621 36.78 27.35 -11.44
N ASP A 622 36.09 28.42 -11.08
CA ASP A 622 36.31 29.16 -9.84
C ASP A 622 36.18 28.30 -8.58
N GLY A 623 37.03 28.61 -7.59
CA GLY A 623 37.13 27.89 -6.31
C GLY A 623 38.08 26.69 -6.33
N VAL A 624 38.41 26.14 -7.50
CA VAL A 624 39.31 24.97 -7.61
C VAL A 624 40.75 25.39 -7.40
N THR A 625 41.49 24.65 -6.57
CA THR A 625 42.92 24.85 -6.30
C THR A 625 43.70 23.55 -6.53
N ILE A 626 44.72 23.58 -7.38
CA ILE A 626 45.67 22.48 -7.59
C ILE A 626 47.03 22.90 -7.04
N THR A 627 47.50 22.20 -6.00
CA THR A 627 48.70 22.64 -5.27
C THR A 627 49.53 21.55 -4.63
N GLY A 628 50.83 21.82 -4.44
CA GLY A 628 51.74 20.99 -3.66
C GLY A 628 52.30 19.78 -4.40
N PHE A 629 52.05 19.63 -5.70
CA PHE A 629 52.61 18.55 -6.50
C PHE A 629 54.07 18.85 -6.84
N LYS A 630 55.00 18.09 -6.25
CA LYS A 630 56.44 18.20 -6.56
C LYS A 630 56.88 16.97 -7.34
N ASN A 631 56.72 17.06 -8.66
CA ASN A 631 57.05 16.06 -9.66
C ASN A 631 58.49 16.20 -10.16
N THR A 632 58.93 15.22 -10.93
CA THR A 632 60.10 15.32 -11.80
C THR A 632 59.72 15.12 -13.26
N GLY A 633 60.18 15.99 -14.15
CA GLY A 633 59.95 15.94 -15.60
C GLY A 633 58.79 16.82 -16.09
N ARG A 634 57.58 16.68 -15.56
CA ARG A 634 56.39 17.39 -16.11
C ARG A 634 55.49 18.01 -15.05
N GLY A 635 54.76 19.04 -15.49
CA GLY A 635 53.73 19.75 -14.75
C GLY A 635 52.64 18.87 -14.17
N THR A 636 52.00 19.37 -13.11
CA THR A 636 50.93 18.64 -12.41
C THR A 636 49.62 18.55 -13.19
N VAL A 637 49.37 19.46 -14.13
CA VAL A 637 48.26 19.39 -15.07
C VAL A 637 48.82 19.01 -16.43
N PHE A 638 48.51 17.78 -16.88
CA PHE A 638 49.00 17.23 -18.12
C PHE A 638 47.90 17.24 -19.19
N VAL A 639 48.13 17.99 -20.27
CA VAL A 639 47.13 18.25 -21.31
C VAL A 639 47.56 17.56 -22.61
N ASP A 640 47.13 16.31 -22.77
CA ASP A 640 47.10 15.59 -24.04
C ASP A 640 45.70 15.65 -24.70
N GLY A 641 44.79 16.50 -24.22
CA GLY A 641 43.45 16.71 -24.77
C GLY A 641 43.13 18.19 -24.91
N ASN A 642 41.89 18.57 -24.56
CA ASN A 642 41.47 19.97 -24.49
C ASN A 642 41.24 20.38 -23.03
N LEU A 643 41.97 21.41 -22.58
CA LEU A 643 41.76 22.01 -21.27
C LEU A 643 41.23 23.43 -21.42
N THR A 644 40.21 23.75 -20.64
CA THR A 644 39.77 25.14 -20.40
C THR A 644 39.99 25.50 -18.93
N MET A 645 40.59 26.65 -18.68
CA MET A 645 40.66 27.24 -17.34
C MET A 645 39.89 28.56 -17.36
N SER A 646 38.64 28.51 -16.94
CA SER A 646 37.76 29.67 -16.80
C SER A 646 37.91 30.35 -15.45
N GLY A 647 38.44 29.64 -14.46
CA GLY A 647 38.67 30.11 -13.12
C GLY A 647 39.75 29.32 -12.38
N GLY A 648 39.71 29.36 -11.05
CA GLY A 648 40.54 28.50 -10.19
C GLY A 648 42.01 28.94 -10.10
N THR A 649 42.81 28.14 -9.37
CA THR A 649 44.20 28.43 -9.06
C THR A 649 45.08 27.19 -9.21
N ILE A 650 46.18 27.29 -9.97
CA ILE A 650 47.23 26.26 -10.04
C ILE A 650 48.47 26.86 -9.40
N THR A 651 48.85 26.38 -8.20
CA THR A 651 49.89 27.06 -7.40
C THR A 651 50.79 26.18 -6.57
N GLY A 652 52.04 26.59 -6.35
CA GLY A 652 52.97 25.89 -5.45
C GLY A 652 53.37 24.51 -5.95
N ASN A 653 53.29 24.25 -7.26
CA ASN A 653 53.68 23.00 -7.88
C ASN A 653 55.10 23.08 -8.45
N LYS A 654 55.78 21.95 -8.55
CA LYS A 654 57.17 21.87 -8.98
C LYS A 654 57.37 20.73 -9.98
N ALA A 655 57.99 21.02 -11.12
CA ALA A 655 58.50 20.03 -12.07
C ALA A 655 60.04 20.07 -12.05
N ARG A 656 60.68 19.13 -11.33
CA ARG A 656 62.14 19.03 -11.24
C ARG A 656 62.75 18.53 -12.55
N ASN A 657 64.01 18.87 -12.77
CA ASN A 657 64.84 18.23 -13.79
C ASN A 657 65.22 16.81 -13.30
N LYS A 658 65.16 15.77 -14.15
CA LYS A 658 65.49 14.39 -13.73
C LYS A 658 67.01 14.20 -13.56
N GLY A 659 67.83 14.92 -14.31
CA GLY A 659 69.28 14.95 -14.13
C GLY A 659 70.03 13.76 -14.78
N ASP A 660 69.42 13.11 -15.78
CA ASP A 660 69.97 11.97 -16.52
C ASP A 660 70.95 12.34 -17.65
N GLY A 661 71.05 13.63 -17.98
CA GLY A 661 72.03 14.17 -18.92
C GLY A 661 71.57 14.23 -20.37
N THR A 662 70.30 13.98 -20.67
CA THR A 662 69.76 14.12 -22.04
C THR A 662 69.11 15.50 -22.28
N ALA A 663 69.07 15.95 -23.54
CA ALA A 663 68.42 17.22 -23.94
C ALA A 663 66.88 17.19 -23.83
N TYR A 664 66.30 16.06 -23.44
CA TYR A 664 64.86 15.83 -23.28
C TYR A 664 64.42 15.78 -21.80
N ASP A 665 65.34 16.12 -20.89
CA ASP A 665 65.32 15.74 -19.47
C ASP A 665 64.97 16.87 -18.47
N ASP A 666 64.49 17.98 -18.99
CA ASP A 666 64.16 19.16 -18.23
C ASP A 666 62.74 19.11 -17.65
N GLY A 667 62.59 19.61 -16.43
CA GLY A 667 61.30 19.82 -15.80
C GLY A 667 60.51 20.86 -16.58
N LYS A 668 59.37 20.48 -17.16
CA LYS A 668 58.57 21.35 -18.03
C LYS A 668 57.22 21.67 -17.43
N GLY A 669 56.88 22.96 -17.39
CA GLY A 669 55.52 23.42 -17.14
C GLY A 669 55.10 23.23 -15.69
N GLY A 670 55.75 23.87 -14.73
CA GLY A 670 55.61 23.56 -13.29
C GLY A 670 54.15 23.47 -12.81
N GLY A 671 53.28 24.32 -13.36
CA GLY A 671 51.83 24.16 -13.28
C GLY A 671 51.26 23.26 -14.38
N VAL A 672 51.36 23.68 -15.64
CA VAL A 672 50.68 23.06 -16.79
C VAL A 672 51.67 22.66 -17.89
N TYR A 673 51.54 21.42 -18.38
CA TYR A 673 52.24 20.90 -19.56
C TYR A 673 51.25 20.60 -20.69
N ILE A 674 51.49 21.15 -21.88
CA ILE A 674 50.63 20.97 -23.06
C ILE A 674 51.37 20.15 -24.12
N CYS A 675 50.75 19.04 -24.56
CA CYS A 675 51.29 18.18 -25.61
C CYS A 675 51.18 18.80 -27.01
N PRO A 676 51.96 18.29 -27.99
CA PRO A 676 51.79 18.66 -29.40
C PRO A 676 50.37 18.32 -29.90
N ASP A 677 49.81 19.15 -30.80
CA ASP A 677 48.44 19.00 -31.36
C ASP A 677 47.29 19.21 -30.35
N ARG A 678 47.60 19.78 -29.18
CA ARG A 678 46.64 19.93 -28.08
C ARG A 678 46.48 21.36 -27.67
N SER A 679 45.33 21.66 -27.06
CA SER A 679 44.92 23.03 -26.78
C SER A 679 44.64 23.24 -25.31
N PHE A 680 45.26 24.27 -24.75
CA PHE A 680 44.88 24.85 -23.46
C PHE A 680 44.32 26.25 -23.69
N THR A 681 43.09 26.52 -23.24
CA THR A 681 42.48 27.84 -23.27
C THR A 681 42.29 28.38 -21.87
N MET A 682 42.93 29.50 -21.54
CA MET A 682 42.77 30.21 -20.27
C MET A 682 41.92 31.46 -20.51
N THR A 683 40.70 31.49 -19.97
CA THR A 683 39.80 32.66 -20.01
C THR A 683 39.76 33.40 -18.68
N GLY A 684 40.13 32.75 -17.58
CA GLY A 684 40.23 33.31 -16.25
C GLY A 684 41.19 32.53 -15.35
N GLY A 685 41.06 32.68 -14.03
CA GLY A 685 41.87 31.97 -13.05
C GLY A 685 43.32 32.48 -12.88
N THR A 686 44.09 31.78 -12.05
CA THR A 686 45.47 32.13 -11.69
C THR A 686 46.42 30.93 -11.77
N ILE A 687 47.56 31.08 -12.45
CA ILE A 687 48.68 30.13 -12.39
C ILE A 687 49.83 30.84 -11.68
N SER A 688 50.15 30.44 -10.44
CA SER A 688 51.13 31.16 -9.65
C SER A 688 52.07 30.35 -8.78
N ASP A 689 53.26 30.89 -8.53
CA ASP A 689 54.20 30.30 -7.56
C ASP A 689 54.58 28.85 -7.89
N ASN A 690 54.55 28.49 -9.18
CA ASN A 690 55.00 27.19 -9.66
C ASN A 690 56.47 27.25 -10.13
N GLU A 691 57.19 26.15 -10.05
CA GLU A 691 58.62 26.05 -10.35
C GLU A 691 58.91 24.94 -11.37
N ALA A 692 59.73 25.22 -12.39
CA ALA A 692 60.17 24.20 -13.35
C ALA A 692 61.58 24.47 -13.88
N GLY A 693 62.13 23.55 -14.67
CA GLY A 693 63.28 23.79 -15.53
C GLY A 693 62.96 24.84 -16.59
N ASN A 694 61.88 24.63 -17.36
CA ASN A 694 61.37 25.56 -18.35
C ASN A 694 59.86 25.74 -18.22
N GLY A 695 59.37 26.96 -18.40
CA GLY A 695 57.95 27.24 -18.25
C GLY A 695 57.51 27.05 -16.80
N GLY A 696 57.97 27.89 -15.89
CA GLY A 696 57.67 27.74 -14.45
C GLY A 696 56.16 27.60 -14.21
N GLY A 697 55.35 28.39 -14.92
CA GLY A 697 53.89 28.25 -14.96
C GLY A 697 53.41 27.25 -16.02
N VAL A 698 53.64 27.58 -17.29
CA VAL A 698 53.11 26.83 -18.44
C VAL A 698 54.21 26.46 -19.43
N TYR A 699 54.18 25.24 -19.94
CA TYR A 699 55.03 24.80 -21.04
C TYR A 699 54.18 24.28 -22.21
N VAL A 700 54.45 24.79 -23.42
CA VAL A 700 53.80 24.36 -24.67
C VAL A 700 54.78 23.53 -25.48
N SER A 701 54.51 22.24 -25.64
CA SER A 701 55.38 21.32 -26.37
C SER A 701 55.11 21.33 -27.88
N ALA A 702 56.10 20.87 -28.65
CA ALA A 702 55.96 20.57 -30.07
C ALA A 702 56.64 19.24 -30.42
N ASP A 703 56.18 18.60 -31.50
CA ASP A 703 56.90 17.54 -32.21
C ASP A 703 57.46 18.15 -33.50
N GLY A 704 58.67 18.72 -33.37
CA GLY A 704 59.36 19.44 -34.44
C GLY A 704 59.51 18.62 -35.74
N PRO A 705 59.91 17.33 -35.69
CA PRO A 705 59.95 16.47 -36.87
C PRO A 705 58.63 16.33 -37.64
N GLN A 706 57.49 16.41 -36.95
CA GLN A 706 56.17 16.27 -37.58
C GLN A 706 55.48 17.61 -37.88
N TYR A 707 56.12 18.74 -37.54
CA TYR A 707 55.51 20.09 -37.59
C TYR A 707 54.19 20.18 -36.80
N ILE A 708 54.12 19.44 -35.69
CA ILE A 708 52.94 19.39 -34.83
C ILE A 708 53.22 20.25 -33.60
N TYR A 709 52.37 21.25 -33.35
CA TYR A 709 52.56 22.24 -32.29
C TYR A 709 51.40 22.21 -31.31
N GLY A 710 51.70 22.27 -30.01
CA GLY A 710 50.69 22.58 -29.00
C GLY A 710 50.21 24.02 -29.13
N ASN A 711 49.04 24.32 -28.59
CA ASN A 711 48.43 25.64 -28.66
C ASN A 711 48.02 26.10 -27.27
N PHE A 712 48.57 27.22 -26.83
CA PHE A 712 48.12 27.91 -25.63
C PHE A 712 47.38 29.19 -26.03
N ILE A 713 46.14 29.36 -25.58
CA ILE A 713 45.32 30.54 -25.87
C ILE A 713 44.94 31.21 -24.56
N MET A 714 45.55 32.36 -24.26
CA MET A 714 45.25 33.17 -23.09
C MET A 714 44.34 34.34 -23.47
N LYS A 715 43.05 34.23 -23.13
CA LYS A 715 42.04 35.28 -23.33
C LYS A 715 41.85 36.14 -22.08
N GLY A 716 42.23 35.63 -20.91
CA GLY A 716 42.13 36.31 -19.61
C GLY A 716 42.93 35.59 -18.53
N GLY A 717 42.67 35.94 -17.27
CA GLY A 717 43.36 35.35 -16.11
C GLY A 717 44.75 35.92 -15.83
N THR A 718 45.47 35.32 -14.86
CA THR A 718 46.77 35.80 -14.37
C THR A 718 47.82 34.68 -14.29
N ILE A 719 49.00 34.90 -14.85
CA ILE A 719 50.18 34.03 -14.66
C ILE A 719 51.22 34.82 -13.87
N LYS A 720 51.46 34.45 -12.60
CA LYS A 720 52.32 35.26 -11.73
C LYS A 720 53.30 34.50 -10.85
N ASN A 721 54.44 35.12 -10.54
CA ASN A 721 55.40 34.61 -9.56
C ASN A 721 55.92 33.19 -9.85
N ASN A 722 55.78 32.69 -11.07
CA ASN A 722 56.31 31.39 -11.42
C ASN A 722 57.82 31.49 -11.71
N LYS A 723 58.56 30.42 -11.47
CA LYS A 723 60.02 30.39 -11.52
C LYS A 723 60.54 29.31 -12.47
N ALA A 724 61.42 29.70 -13.39
CA ALA A 724 62.25 28.78 -14.17
C ALA A 724 63.66 28.70 -13.58
N THR A 725 64.14 27.47 -13.35
CA THR A 725 65.41 27.17 -12.66
C THR A 725 66.35 26.37 -13.54
N VAL A 726 67.66 26.62 -13.41
CA VAL A 726 68.68 25.85 -14.11
C VAL A 726 68.91 24.52 -13.40
N SER A 727 69.16 23.46 -14.17
CA SER A 727 69.57 22.18 -13.62
C SER A 727 70.87 22.30 -12.81
N SER A 728 70.85 21.83 -11.55
CA SER A 728 72.03 21.80 -10.68
C SER A 728 73.09 20.81 -11.14
N VAL A 729 72.73 19.86 -12.02
CA VAL A 729 73.65 18.84 -12.57
C VAL A 729 74.44 19.41 -13.77
N TYR A 730 73.88 20.34 -14.52
CA TYR A 730 74.46 20.87 -15.77
C TYR A 730 74.23 22.39 -15.94
N SER A 731 74.90 23.20 -15.12
CA SER A 731 74.79 24.66 -15.16
C SER A 731 75.34 25.30 -16.45
N TYR A 732 76.20 24.58 -17.21
CA TYR A 732 76.81 25.09 -18.44
C TYR A 732 76.00 24.82 -19.73
N ILE A 733 74.91 24.04 -19.67
CA ILE A 733 74.12 23.65 -20.85
C ILE A 733 72.86 24.53 -21.00
N GLU A 734 72.69 25.22 -22.13
CA GLU A 734 71.59 26.18 -22.44
C GLU A 734 70.22 25.53 -22.71
N TYR A 735 69.85 24.47 -22.00
CA TYR A 735 68.54 23.81 -22.19
C TYR A 735 67.53 24.05 -21.06
N THR A 736 67.90 24.69 -19.93
CA THR A 736 67.00 24.90 -18.77
C THR A 736 67.12 26.29 -18.18
N GLY A 737 66.08 26.75 -17.48
CA GLY A 737 66.05 28.05 -16.81
C GLY A 737 65.42 29.15 -17.66
N HIS A 738 64.52 28.80 -18.59
CA HIS A 738 63.87 29.72 -19.51
C HIS A 738 62.35 29.84 -19.27
N GLY A 739 61.81 31.04 -19.45
CA GLY A 739 60.37 31.29 -19.44
C GLY A 739 59.73 31.06 -18.08
N GLY A 740 60.04 31.92 -17.11
CA GLY A 740 59.50 31.81 -15.74
C GLY A 740 57.98 31.66 -15.71
N GLY A 741 57.26 32.43 -16.54
CA GLY A 741 55.81 32.31 -16.69
C GLY A 741 55.43 31.24 -17.72
N VAL A 742 55.77 31.47 -18.99
CA VAL A 742 55.42 30.62 -20.14
C VAL A 742 56.68 30.29 -20.93
N CYS A 743 56.86 29.03 -21.31
CA CYS A 743 57.84 28.62 -22.30
C CYS A 743 57.13 27.89 -23.45
N THR A 744 57.30 28.36 -24.68
CA THR A 744 56.55 27.83 -25.82
C THR A 744 57.46 27.34 -26.94
N GLN A 745 57.37 26.04 -27.23
CA GLN A 745 57.83 25.42 -28.48
C GLN A 745 56.70 25.29 -29.50
N GLY A 746 55.45 25.46 -29.06
CA GLY A 746 54.27 25.54 -29.91
C GLY A 746 53.76 26.97 -30.04
N ASN A 747 52.50 27.11 -30.42
CA ASN A 747 51.87 28.41 -30.60
C ASN A 747 51.38 28.95 -29.25
N PHE A 748 51.70 30.21 -28.98
CA PHE A 748 51.07 30.96 -27.90
C PHE A 748 50.29 32.13 -28.48
N GLU A 749 49.01 32.24 -28.12
CA GLU A 749 48.15 33.36 -28.48
C GLU A 749 47.65 34.05 -27.20
N MET A 750 47.99 35.33 -27.05
CA MET A 750 47.54 36.16 -25.92
C MET A 750 46.62 37.27 -26.42
N ARG A 751 45.34 37.17 -26.08
CA ARG A 751 44.30 38.17 -26.38
C ARG A 751 43.93 39.03 -25.17
N GLY A 752 44.25 38.59 -23.96
CA GLY A 752 43.93 39.29 -22.70
C GLY A 752 44.63 38.66 -21.49
N GLY A 753 44.35 39.21 -20.30
CA GLY A 753 44.94 38.74 -19.03
C GLY A 753 46.28 39.41 -18.68
N THR A 754 46.97 38.87 -17.66
CA THR A 754 48.21 39.46 -17.11
C THR A 754 49.28 38.40 -16.84
N ILE A 755 50.52 38.66 -17.28
CA ILE A 755 51.71 37.87 -16.94
C ILE A 755 52.68 38.77 -16.15
N THR A 756 52.92 38.46 -14.87
CA THR A 756 53.65 39.37 -13.97
C THR A 756 54.46 38.70 -12.86
N GLY A 757 55.54 39.31 -12.39
CA GLY A 757 56.32 38.80 -11.25
C GLY A 757 57.06 37.49 -11.50
N ASN A 758 57.04 36.95 -12.72
CA ASN A 758 57.69 35.68 -13.05
C ASN A 758 59.22 35.85 -13.12
N GLN A 759 59.95 34.79 -12.78
CA GLN A 759 61.40 34.78 -12.61
C GLN A 759 62.04 33.66 -13.43
N SER A 760 63.22 33.92 -13.99
CA SER A 760 63.98 32.95 -14.79
C SER A 760 65.46 33.06 -14.47
N GLU A 761 66.16 31.94 -14.31
CA GLU A 761 67.61 31.91 -14.01
C GLU A 761 68.50 32.08 -15.27
N ARG A 762 67.92 32.00 -16.49
CA ARG A 762 68.54 32.41 -17.77
C ARG A 762 67.73 33.51 -18.48
N ASN A 763 68.07 33.78 -19.74
CA ASN A 763 67.33 34.68 -20.63
C ASN A 763 65.83 34.30 -20.67
N CYS A 764 64.96 35.32 -20.70
CA CYS A 764 63.49 35.25 -20.86
C CYS A 764 62.69 35.07 -19.55
N LYS A 765 62.42 36.20 -18.88
CA LYS A 765 61.79 36.24 -17.54
C LYS A 765 60.33 35.80 -17.52
N ALA A 766 59.55 36.26 -18.51
CA ALA A 766 58.11 36.05 -18.56
C ALA A 766 57.72 34.99 -19.60
N VAL A 767 58.08 35.23 -20.87
CA VAL A 767 57.69 34.37 -22.01
C VAL A 767 58.93 34.03 -22.83
N GLN A 768 59.25 32.73 -22.91
CA GLN A 768 60.31 32.19 -23.76
C GLN A 768 59.72 31.70 -25.09
N LEU A 769 60.31 32.14 -26.20
CA LEU A 769 59.88 31.84 -27.57
C LEU A 769 60.81 30.84 -28.26
N GLU A 770 60.27 29.69 -28.64
CA GLU A 770 60.91 28.75 -29.58
C GLU A 770 60.03 28.52 -30.82
N HIS A 771 58.85 29.15 -30.87
CA HIS A 771 57.91 29.20 -31.98
C HIS A 771 57.00 30.46 -31.84
N ASP A 772 56.00 30.61 -32.71
CA ASP A 772 55.13 31.78 -32.83
C ASP A 772 54.43 32.20 -31.52
N PHE A 773 54.56 33.49 -31.20
CA PHE A 773 53.78 34.18 -30.19
C PHE A 773 52.98 35.33 -30.79
N TYR A 774 51.65 35.20 -30.73
CA TYR A 774 50.69 36.20 -31.18
C TYR A 774 50.14 37.00 -30.00
N TRP A 775 50.52 38.27 -29.89
CA TRP A 775 50.08 39.18 -28.84
C TRP A 775 49.10 40.22 -29.40
N TYR A 776 47.81 39.99 -29.12
CA TYR A 776 46.70 40.86 -29.52
C TYR A 776 46.17 41.73 -28.37
N GLY A 777 46.39 41.32 -27.11
CA GLY A 777 45.92 42.07 -25.94
C GLY A 777 46.42 41.53 -24.60
N GLY A 778 46.09 42.21 -23.50
CA GLY A 778 46.59 41.92 -22.15
C GLY A 778 47.89 42.63 -21.77
N ASP A 779 48.48 42.28 -20.63
CA ASP A 779 49.67 42.92 -20.04
C ASP A 779 50.77 41.90 -19.69
N ILE A 780 52.00 42.18 -20.10
CA ILE A 780 53.21 41.46 -19.65
C ILE A 780 54.10 42.50 -18.96
N LYS A 781 54.13 42.48 -17.61
CA LYS A 781 54.75 43.53 -16.81
C LYS A 781 55.37 43.05 -15.52
N ASP A 782 56.35 43.77 -15.00
CA ASP A 782 56.96 43.54 -13.68
C ASP A 782 57.55 42.13 -13.55
N ASN A 783 58.05 41.56 -14.65
CA ASN A 783 58.69 40.26 -14.65
C ASN A 783 60.19 40.45 -14.41
N GLY A 784 60.59 40.42 -13.14
CA GLY A 784 61.99 40.59 -12.71
C GLY A 784 62.11 40.72 -11.20
N GLY A 785 62.66 39.69 -10.53
CA GLY A 785 62.89 39.72 -9.09
C GLY A 785 64.16 40.50 -8.69
N ALA A 786 64.22 40.93 -7.44
CA ALA A 786 65.32 41.70 -6.83
C ALA A 786 66.69 40.99 -6.76
N ASN A 787 66.82 39.76 -7.28
CA ASN A 787 67.99 38.89 -7.13
C ASN A 787 68.64 38.48 -8.47
N GLN A 788 68.54 39.29 -9.52
CA GLN A 788 69.18 38.99 -10.80
C GLN A 788 70.44 39.84 -11.04
N THR A 789 71.58 39.19 -11.23
CA THR A 789 72.91 39.77 -11.46
C THR A 789 73.24 40.04 -12.93
N VAL A 790 72.34 39.72 -13.88
CA VAL A 790 72.61 39.82 -15.32
C VAL A 790 71.83 40.97 -15.95
N SER A 791 72.54 42.03 -16.33
CA SER A 791 72.05 43.17 -17.13
C SER A 791 71.73 42.71 -18.57
N GLY A 792 70.57 43.09 -19.10
CA GLY A 792 70.21 42.88 -20.54
C GLY A 792 69.14 41.83 -20.85
N ILE A 793 68.57 41.15 -19.84
CA ILE A 793 67.54 40.11 -20.05
C ILE A 793 66.15 40.72 -20.31
N ARG A 794 65.53 40.33 -21.43
CA ARG A 794 64.18 40.76 -21.85
C ARG A 794 63.07 39.96 -21.14
N ALA A 795 61.92 40.59 -20.95
CA ALA A 795 60.71 39.93 -20.45
C ALA A 795 60.16 38.89 -21.44
N VAL A 796 60.29 39.16 -22.75
CA VAL A 796 59.93 38.27 -23.86
C VAL A 796 61.12 38.16 -24.80
N ALA A 797 61.57 36.93 -25.10
CA ALA A 797 62.64 36.68 -26.08
C ALA A 797 62.76 35.18 -26.45
N ASP A 798 63.56 34.90 -27.49
CA ASP A 798 64.06 33.56 -27.82
C ASP A 798 65.28 33.16 -26.96
N ARG A 799 65.80 31.94 -27.14
CA ARG A 799 66.89 31.38 -26.32
C ARG A 799 68.18 32.20 -26.39
N ASN A 800 68.40 32.90 -27.50
CA ASN A 800 69.56 33.75 -27.75
C ASN A 800 69.31 35.22 -27.39
N GLY A 801 68.13 35.56 -26.83
CA GLY A 801 67.75 36.94 -26.50
C GLY A 801 67.15 37.73 -27.68
N GLY A 802 66.87 37.09 -28.82
CA GLY A 802 66.23 37.67 -30.00
C GLY A 802 64.69 37.67 -29.94
N LEU A 803 64.03 38.23 -30.97
CA LEU A 803 62.56 38.36 -31.08
C LEU A 803 62.00 37.69 -32.35
N TYR A 804 62.65 36.64 -32.85
CA TYR A 804 62.43 36.12 -34.21
C TYR A 804 61.00 35.59 -34.48
N TYR A 805 60.25 35.22 -33.43
CA TYR A 805 58.90 34.60 -33.52
C TYR A 805 57.82 35.39 -32.77
N PHE A 806 57.95 36.72 -32.73
CA PHE A 806 57.07 37.59 -31.95
C PHE A 806 56.22 38.51 -32.83
N HIS A 807 54.90 38.32 -32.78
CA HIS A 807 53.92 39.14 -33.49
C HIS A 807 53.10 39.97 -32.48
N ASN A 808 53.32 41.29 -32.48
CA ASN A 808 52.63 42.21 -31.58
C ASN A 808 51.70 43.14 -32.35
N ASN A 809 50.41 42.87 -32.25
CA ASN A 809 49.34 43.57 -32.97
C ASN A 809 48.41 44.33 -32.00
N THR A 810 48.92 44.77 -30.86
CA THR A 810 48.17 45.60 -29.89
C THR A 810 48.00 47.04 -30.38
N TYR A 811 46.89 47.71 -30.03
CA TYR A 811 46.66 49.13 -30.34
C TYR A 811 46.30 49.94 -29.07
N PRO A 812 47.15 50.90 -28.64
CA PRO A 812 48.50 51.20 -29.15
C PRO A 812 49.48 50.03 -28.91
N ARG A 813 50.55 49.96 -29.72
CA ARG A 813 51.57 48.91 -29.61
C ARG A 813 52.22 48.96 -28.22
N LYS A 814 52.13 47.86 -27.47
CA LYS A 814 52.73 47.71 -26.13
C LYS A 814 54.09 47.04 -26.18
N GLU A 815 55.05 47.48 -25.38
CA GLU A 815 56.29 46.73 -25.14
C GLU A 815 56.16 45.97 -23.80
N PRO A 816 56.71 44.75 -23.68
CA PRO A 816 56.72 44.06 -22.40
C PRO A 816 57.73 44.76 -21.47
N SER A 817 57.29 45.10 -20.25
CA SER A 817 58.06 45.89 -19.29
C SER A 817 58.63 45.07 -18.15
#